data_AF-A0A6H5FVY7-F1
#
_entry.id   AF-A0A6H5FVY7-F1
#
_cell.length_a   1.000
_cell.length_b   1.000
_cell.length_c   1.000
_cell.angle_alpha   90.00
_cell.angle_beta   90.00
_cell.angle_gamma   90.00
#
_symmetry.space_group_name_H-M   'P 1'
#
loop_
_entity.id
_entity.type
_entity.pdbx_description
1 polymer ?
#
loop_
_entity_poly.entity_id
_entity_poly.type
_entity_poly.pdbx_seq_one_letter_code
_entity_poly.pdbx_strand_id
1 'polypeptide(L)'
;MQNIIERGFGARLLKINQHYIPGEWEQRWRRTVKLKGRQYSVPQGAAGRRLVNILAKEIQNVTAGTSRSERIFVLCTVILQREKTVNSSKDIRRTVTRRMDLWTEEKYEELVTEAERCDRQMKIHPDNDTEEHKVRNFTRLINKGKLREGTRWITDRANNGAPLQPNTQLEGGQTVLEILKNKHPQQEIPGHEMFLNDDLPTLVDVDITEGHILKVAHKLKGSAGPSGTDAEAWRDMLLRFGASSRALREAVADLTRSLANSIVEWDKIKALLARRGVAIDKKPGIRPIGVGEVLQRLCSKTMAIITGIDLKEECGSDQLCAGAKSGIEGAIHASSKLFEDEEVEGMLLIDATNAFNTISRPLAIWNSRILWPRCSRFLFNTYRGHPKIVFRQSDDEIYSEEGTTQGDPLGMYMYAVGTLPLIRKLKNPSYRQIWYADDSSCIGTLENLKEWMTTLSVEGPKWGYKIEASKSHLIIKPGLEQKAAQLFAGLNLKMEYSHRFLGGVIGTEELRKSFLTRKVEGWVDSVKKKASATKKSPQAGYIAFTKSLQQEWAFTQRVTKSKDEEWKPLKECIRKKMIPAIVGKETSDVEAALYELPVKFGGLAIHDPAHTSAQHHTISERSTKILTNAIIDGVNLENERHESWLSKVIREDKDNRSERDKERCHNLISQLSTGRQNKLRRIIGNNTSQWLSVIPVAADNLDLSPSQFRDALAVRYGHEFSDLPQYCDGCGLPMTNNHALNCLKGGLVKRGHDQCGLVRDQCALMASMAWKEVATEPVLQEGLEGNPTLVADIKIHGVWNPERTAFFDTRVINADASSYATQEWKVIARNAAKAKHRKYDRAAEDLRASFTPLIVSAEGVMHREYETFLKQMAITLSEKWSKPLSQTTQWVRVKTQLSVIRAISMRIRGTRRRIRSLGLEGGAPIPLLET
;
A
#
# COMPACT_ATOMS: atom_id res chain seq x y z
N MET A 1 -28.96 -28.40 -15.50
CA MET A 1 -27.70 -27.89 -14.88
C MET A 1 -26.45 -28.69 -15.25
N GLN A 2 -26.22 -29.89 -14.69
CA GLN A 2 -24.91 -30.59 -14.84
C GLN A 2 -24.51 -30.85 -16.30
N ASN A 3 -25.45 -31.29 -17.14
CA ASN A 3 -25.20 -31.50 -18.57
C ASN A 3 -24.86 -30.19 -19.32
N ILE A 4 -25.41 -29.05 -18.89
CA ILE A 4 -25.15 -27.73 -19.50
C ILE A 4 -23.71 -27.31 -19.20
N ILE A 5 -23.32 -27.37 -17.91
CA ILE A 5 -21.94 -27.07 -17.47
C ILE A 5 -20.93 -28.00 -18.15
N GLU A 6 -21.23 -29.30 -18.23
CA GLU A 6 -20.39 -30.30 -18.89
C GLU A 6 -20.22 -30.01 -20.39
N ARG A 7 -21.28 -29.58 -21.10
CA ARG A 7 -21.17 -29.13 -22.49
C ARG A 7 -20.30 -27.87 -22.64
N GLY A 8 -20.38 -26.93 -21.70
CA GLY A 8 -19.63 -25.67 -21.77
C GLY A 8 -18.14 -25.78 -21.43
N PHE A 9 -17.77 -26.69 -20.54
CA PHE A 9 -16.41 -26.80 -19.98
C PHE A 9 -15.75 -28.17 -20.16
N GLY A 10 -16.50 -29.21 -20.56
CA GLY A 10 -16.02 -30.59 -20.63
C GLY A 10 -15.92 -31.31 -19.29
N ALA A 11 -16.46 -30.73 -18.21
CA ALA A 11 -16.43 -31.31 -16.86
C ALA A 11 -17.63 -30.85 -16.02
N ARG A 12 -17.99 -31.66 -15.01
CA ARG A 12 -19.13 -31.41 -14.10
C ARG A 12 -18.72 -30.63 -12.84
N LEU A 13 -19.71 -30.02 -12.19
CA LEU A 13 -19.54 -29.50 -10.83
C LEU A 13 -19.48 -30.67 -9.83
N LEU A 14 -18.63 -30.55 -8.82
CA LEU A 14 -18.40 -31.61 -7.84
C LEU A 14 -19.35 -31.48 -6.66
N LYS A 15 -19.91 -32.61 -6.23
CA LYS A 15 -20.69 -32.71 -4.99
C LYS A 15 -19.76 -33.03 -3.81
N ILE A 16 -20.18 -32.71 -2.59
CA ILE A 16 -19.47 -33.18 -1.39
C ILE A 16 -19.57 -34.70 -1.33
N ASN A 17 -18.42 -35.37 -1.35
CA ASN A 17 -18.35 -36.79 -1.07
C ASN A 17 -18.22 -36.99 0.45
N GLN A 18 -19.33 -37.40 1.08
CA GLN A 18 -19.39 -37.65 2.53
C GLN A 18 -18.50 -38.82 2.97
N HIS A 19 -18.08 -39.70 2.05
CA HIS A 19 -17.25 -40.88 2.30
C HIS A 19 -15.80 -40.70 1.81
N TYR A 20 -15.34 -39.46 1.64
CA TYR A 20 -13.99 -39.18 1.16
C TYR A 20 -12.93 -39.46 2.24
N ILE A 21 -12.03 -40.42 1.98
CA ILE A 21 -10.88 -40.70 2.82
C ILE A 21 -9.73 -39.75 2.44
N PRO A 22 -9.24 -38.89 3.36
CA PRO A 22 -8.14 -37.99 3.07
C PRO A 22 -6.84 -38.75 2.81
N GLY A 23 -6.18 -38.45 1.69
CA GLY A 23 -4.85 -38.98 1.41
C GLY A 23 -3.78 -38.46 2.38
N GLU A 24 -2.62 -39.12 2.42
CA GLU A 24 -1.50 -38.82 3.33
C GLU A 24 -1.13 -37.32 3.38
N TRP A 25 -1.00 -36.68 2.22
CA TRP A 25 -0.66 -35.25 2.14
C TRP A 25 -1.76 -34.33 2.66
N GLU A 26 -3.03 -34.70 2.52
CA GLU A 26 -4.14 -33.94 3.09
C GLU A 26 -4.15 -34.04 4.62
N GLN A 27 -3.81 -35.22 5.17
CA GLN A 27 -3.69 -35.40 6.61
C GLN A 27 -2.57 -34.52 7.20
N ARG A 28 -1.39 -34.51 6.57
CA ARG A 28 -0.28 -33.61 6.96
C ARG A 28 -0.65 -32.13 6.83
N TRP A 29 -1.35 -31.77 5.76
CA TRP A 29 -1.83 -30.40 5.58
C TRP A 29 -2.82 -29.99 6.68
N ARG A 30 -3.81 -30.84 7.00
CA ARG A 30 -4.79 -30.57 8.08
C ARG A 30 -4.13 -30.38 9.45
N ARG A 31 -3.05 -31.10 9.74
CA ARG A 31 -2.26 -30.92 10.97
C ARG A 31 -1.53 -29.58 10.99
N THR A 32 -0.91 -29.20 9.87
CA THR A 32 -0.10 -27.97 9.78
C THR A 32 -0.94 -26.68 9.74
N VAL A 33 -2.15 -26.68 9.16
CA VAL A 33 -3.01 -25.47 9.12
C VAL A 33 -3.61 -25.08 10.47
N LYS A 34 -3.67 -26.01 11.44
CA LYS A 34 -4.18 -25.77 12.80
C LYS A 34 -3.18 -25.00 13.67
N LEU A 35 -1.91 -24.94 13.27
CA LEU A 35 -0.85 -24.25 14.00
C LEU A 35 -1.14 -22.74 14.11
N LYS A 36 -0.53 -22.05 15.09
CA LYS A 36 -0.67 -20.60 15.26
C LYS A 36 -0.14 -19.81 14.05
N GLY A 37 0.71 -20.44 13.23
CA GLY A 37 1.25 -19.87 11.99
C GLY A 37 2.29 -18.78 12.24
N ARG A 38 3.11 -18.92 13.28
CA ARG A 38 4.25 -18.04 13.55
C ARG A 38 5.47 -18.57 12.80
N GLN A 39 5.83 -17.90 11.72
CA GLN A 39 6.95 -18.28 10.86
C GLN A 39 8.15 -17.34 10.97
N TYR A 40 9.34 -17.83 10.66
CA TYR A 40 10.53 -17.03 10.40
C TYR A 40 10.39 -16.26 9.09
N SER A 41 11.01 -15.09 9.02
CA SER A 41 11.29 -14.44 7.74
C SER A 41 12.23 -15.31 6.91
N VAL A 42 12.04 -15.31 5.59
CA VAL A 42 12.89 -16.08 4.68
C VAL A 42 14.35 -15.64 4.84
N PRO A 43 15.29 -16.56 5.15
CA PRO A 43 16.68 -16.19 5.37
C PRO A 43 17.33 -15.61 4.10
N GLN A 44 18.16 -14.58 4.27
CA GLN A 44 18.91 -13.99 3.15
C GLN A 44 20.07 -14.88 2.70
N GLY A 45 20.53 -14.70 1.46
CA GLY A 45 21.70 -15.39 0.90
C GLY A 45 21.39 -16.79 0.36
N ALA A 46 22.35 -17.71 0.50
CA ALA A 46 22.29 -19.05 -0.11
C ALA A 46 21.12 -19.90 0.39
N ALA A 47 20.82 -19.88 1.69
CA ALA A 47 19.71 -20.63 2.27
C ALA A 47 18.35 -20.21 1.69
N GLY A 48 18.13 -18.90 1.50
CA GLY A 48 16.91 -18.40 0.87
C GLY A 48 16.81 -18.77 -0.61
N ARG A 49 17.91 -18.69 -1.37
CA ARG A 49 17.95 -19.15 -2.78
C ARG A 49 17.56 -20.63 -2.89
N ARG A 50 18.08 -21.48 -1.99
CA ARG A 50 17.76 -22.91 -1.96
C ARG A 50 16.28 -23.14 -1.66
N LEU A 51 15.71 -22.47 -0.66
CA LEU A 51 14.28 -22.59 -0.33
C LEU A 51 13.40 -22.21 -1.52
N VAL A 52 13.71 -21.09 -2.18
CA VAL A 52 12.96 -20.60 -3.34
C VAL A 52 13.02 -21.58 -4.52
N ASN A 53 14.17 -22.21 -4.76
CA ASN A 53 14.30 -23.23 -5.80
C ASN A 53 13.49 -24.50 -5.48
N ILE A 54 13.49 -24.97 -4.23
CA ILE A 54 12.69 -26.11 -3.80
C ILE A 54 11.19 -25.80 -3.99
N LEU A 55 10.77 -24.61 -3.57
CA LEU A 55 9.40 -24.15 -3.74
C LEU A 55 8.98 -24.07 -5.21
N ALA A 56 9.85 -23.56 -6.09
CA ALA A 56 9.59 -23.51 -7.53
C ALA A 56 9.39 -24.91 -8.12
N LYS A 57 10.23 -25.87 -7.71
CA LYS A 57 10.11 -27.27 -8.15
C LYS A 57 8.80 -27.93 -7.69
N GLU A 58 8.40 -27.72 -6.43
CA GLU A 58 7.12 -28.26 -5.93
C GLU A 58 5.92 -27.64 -6.67
N ILE A 59 5.98 -26.35 -7.03
CA ILE A 59 4.94 -25.72 -7.86
C ILE A 59 4.91 -26.34 -9.25
N GLN A 60 6.07 -26.54 -9.89
CA GLN A 60 6.16 -27.19 -11.22
C GLN A 60 5.59 -28.62 -11.18
N ASN A 61 5.87 -29.39 -10.13
CA ASN A 61 5.33 -30.74 -9.96
C ASN A 61 3.80 -30.74 -9.84
N VAL A 62 3.23 -29.75 -9.14
CA VAL A 62 1.77 -29.58 -9.06
C VAL A 62 1.19 -29.19 -10.42
N THR A 63 1.85 -28.29 -11.15
CA THR A 63 1.44 -27.88 -12.51
C THR A 63 1.46 -29.05 -13.50
N ALA A 64 2.48 -29.91 -13.42
CA ALA A 64 2.59 -31.12 -14.24
C ALA A 64 1.62 -32.24 -13.82
N GLY A 65 0.91 -32.06 -12.70
CA GLY A 65 -0.04 -33.04 -12.18
C GLY A 65 0.61 -34.25 -11.49
N THR A 66 1.92 -34.23 -11.24
CA THR A 66 2.65 -35.31 -10.53
C THR A 66 2.51 -35.22 -9.01
N SER A 67 2.18 -34.04 -8.49
CA SER A 67 2.05 -33.76 -7.06
C SER A 67 0.76 -33.03 -6.70
N ARG A 68 0.37 -33.09 -5.43
CA ARG A 68 -0.79 -32.34 -4.92
C ARG A 68 -0.38 -31.03 -4.26
N SER A 69 -1.26 -30.03 -4.31
CA SER A 69 -1.03 -28.68 -3.81
C SER A 69 -0.69 -28.60 -2.32
N GLU A 70 -1.11 -29.58 -1.52
CA GLU A 70 -0.81 -29.71 -0.09
C GLU A 70 0.70 -29.66 0.17
N ARG A 71 1.53 -30.27 -0.70
CA ARG A 71 2.99 -30.31 -0.56
C ARG A 71 3.60 -28.92 -0.49
N ILE A 72 3.14 -27.99 -1.33
CA ILE A 72 3.61 -26.60 -1.38
C ILE A 72 3.42 -25.92 -0.02
N PHE A 73 2.23 -26.07 0.56
CA PHE A 73 1.85 -25.38 1.78
C PHE A 73 2.43 -26.03 3.04
N VAL A 74 2.53 -27.37 3.05
CA VAL A 74 3.24 -28.10 4.11
C VAL A 74 4.72 -27.69 4.13
N LEU A 75 5.39 -27.65 2.96
CA LEU A 75 6.78 -27.19 2.82
C LEU A 75 6.99 -25.83 3.49
N CYS A 76 6.19 -24.82 3.11
CA CYS A 76 6.32 -23.47 3.66
C CYS A 76 6.09 -23.46 5.18
N THR A 77 5.11 -24.24 5.66
CA THR A 77 4.76 -24.28 7.08
C THR A 77 5.86 -24.90 7.93
N VAL A 78 6.31 -26.11 7.57
CA VAL A 78 7.25 -26.88 8.41
C VAL A 78 8.67 -26.29 8.37
N ILE A 79 9.12 -25.80 7.21
CA ILE A 79 10.47 -25.24 7.09
C ILE A 79 10.58 -23.92 7.85
N LEU A 80 9.60 -23.03 7.67
CA LEU A 80 9.64 -21.69 8.26
C LEU A 80 9.05 -21.63 9.67
N GLN A 81 8.55 -22.72 10.26
CA GLN A 81 7.96 -22.69 11.61
C GLN A 81 8.93 -22.11 12.64
N ARG A 82 8.48 -21.11 13.41
CA ARG A 82 9.33 -20.47 14.42
C ARG A 82 9.55 -21.40 15.61
N GLU A 83 10.78 -21.41 16.11
CA GLU A 83 11.19 -22.08 17.34
C GLU A 83 11.50 -21.02 18.41
N LYS A 84 11.12 -21.29 19.67
CA LYS A 84 11.17 -20.27 20.73
C LYS A 84 12.60 -19.86 21.11
N THR A 85 13.51 -20.83 21.12
CA THR A 85 14.91 -20.69 21.55
C THR A 85 15.80 -20.08 20.47
N VAL A 86 15.40 -20.21 19.19
CA VAL A 86 16.19 -19.78 18.04
C VAL A 86 15.77 -18.38 17.60
N ASN A 87 16.57 -17.38 17.95
CA ASN A 87 16.30 -15.98 17.60
C ASN A 87 17.42 -15.32 16.79
N SER A 88 18.64 -15.87 16.78
CA SER A 88 19.77 -15.29 16.04
C SER A 88 19.67 -15.60 14.54
N SER A 89 20.08 -14.66 13.69
CA SER A 89 20.04 -14.85 12.22
C SER A 89 20.92 -16.02 11.75
N LYS A 90 22.00 -16.33 12.48
CA LYS A 90 22.89 -17.47 12.19
C LYS A 90 22.19 -18.79 12.48
N ASP A 91 21.54 -18.89 13.63
CA ASP A 91 20.87 -20.11 14.06
C ASP A 91 19.61 -20.38 13.23
N ILE A 92 18.84 -19.33 12.89
CA ILE A 92 17.69 -19.44 11.98
C ILE A 92 18.13 -20.03 10.63
N ARG A 93 19.25 -19.55 10.05
CA ARG A 93 19.78 -20.11 8.80
C ARG A 93 20.13 -21.59 8.94
N ARG A 94 20.76 -21.98 10.05
CA ARG A 94 21.14 -23.37 10.33
C ARG A 94 19.90 -24.27 10.44
N THR A 95 18.91 -23.87 11.22
CA THR A 95 17.65 -24.62 11.39
C THR A 95 16.89 -24.76 10.09
N VAL A 96 16.72 -23.67 9.33
CA VAL A 96 16.03 -23.71 8.03
C VAL A 96 16.78 -24.60 7.03
N THR A 97 18.11 -24.59 7.03
CA THR A 97 18.91 -25.45 6.16
C THR A 97 18.73 -26.92 6.50
N ARG A 98 18.85 -27.28 7.78
CA ARG A 98 18.60 -28.64 8.26
C ARG A 98 17.21 -29.14 7.86
N ARG A 99 16.18 -28.29 7.97
CA ARG A 99 14.81 -28.66 7.57
C ARG A 99 14.66 -28.85 6.07
N MET A 100 15.41 -28.09 5.26
CA MET A 100 15.47 -28.32 3.81
C MET A 100 16.17 -29.65 3.49
N ASP A 101 17.21 -30.04 4.23
CA ASP A 101 17.87 -31.35 4.07
C ASP A 101 16.89 -32.49 4.38
N LEU A 102 16.19 -32.42 5.52
CA LEU A 102 15.14 -33.39 5.87
C LEU A 102 14.01 -33.47 4.85
N TRP A 103 13.66 -32.35 4.21
CA TRP A 103 12.66 -32.35 3.13
C TRP A 103 13.17 -33.08 1.88
N THR A 104 14.44 -32.88 1.51
CA THR A 104 15.08 -33.59 0.39
C THR A 104 15.26 -35.08 0.68
N GLU A 105 15.51 -35.45 1.94
CA GLU A 105 15.57 -36.84 2.43
C GLU A 105 14.19 -37.50 2.63
N GLU A 106 13.11 -36.82 2.26
CA GLU A 106 11.73 -37.31 2.37
C GLU A 106 11.25 -37.61 3.82
N LYS A 107 11.92 -37.05 4.83
CA LYS A 107 11.56 -37.16 6.25
C LYS A 107 10.43 -36.19 6.63
N TYR A 108 9.31 -36.28 5.92
CA TYR A 108 8.20 -35.34 6.05
C TYR A 108 7.50 -35.41 7.41
N GLU A 109 7.35 -36.61 7.97
CA GLU A 109 6.64 -36.82 9.23
C GLU A 109 7.39 -36.26 10.45
N GLU A 110 8.72 -36.37 10.43
CA GLU A 110 9.60 -35.75 11.43
C GLU A 110 9.43 -34.22 11.42
N LEU A 111 9.36 -33.62 10.22
CA LEU A 111 9.19 -32.18 10.06
C LEU A 111 7.83 -31.68 10.57
N VAL A 112 6.75 -32.42 10.32
CA VAL A 112 5.40 -32.06 10.81
C VAL A 112 5.36 -32.15 12.34
N THR A 113 5.88 -33.23 12.91
CA THR A 113 5.92 -33.44 14.36
C THR A 113 6.79 -32.40 15.06
N GLU A 114 7.94 -32.03 14.46
CA GLU A 114 8.77 -30.93 14.95
C GLU A 114 7.99 -29.61 14.95
N ALA A 115 7.25 -29.29 13.88
CA ALA A 115 6.49 -28.06 13.78
C ALA A 115 5.39 -27.95 14.85
N GLU A 116 4.66 -29.04 15.11
CA GLU A 116 3.67 -29.14 16.18
C GLU A 116 4.30 -28.92 17.57
N ARG A 117 5.45 -29.56 17.83
CA ARG A 117 6.21 -29.38 19.07
C ARG A 117 6.62 -27.91 19.26
N CYS A 118 7.14 -27.27 18.22
CA CYS A 118 7.53 -25.85 18.27
C CYS A 118 6.32 -24.93 18.53
N ASP A 119 5.15 -25.22 17.96
CA ASP A 119 3.94 -24.40 18.14
C ASP A 119 3.38 -24.48 19.58
N ARG A 120 3.43 -25.67 20.20
CA ARG A 120 3.03 -25.88 21.60
C ARG A 120 3.84 -25.02 22.57
N GLN A 121 5.12 -24.79 22.29
CA GLN A 121 6.00 -23.97 23.13
C GLN A 121 5.72 -22.46 23.05
N MET A 122 4.96 -22.00 22.05
CA MET A 122 4.67 -20.58 21.86
C MET A 122 3.55 -20.09 22.78
N LYS A 123 3.87 -19.16 23.71
CA LYS A 123 2.85 -18.49 24.54
C LYS A 123 2.12 -17.39 23.76
N ILE A 124 0.82 -17.22 24.05
CA ILE A 124 0.04 -16.04 23.67
C ILE A 124 0.40 -14.95 24.68
N HIS A 125 0.93 -13.82 24.21
CA HIS A 125 1.16 -12.67 25.07
C HIS A 125 -0.13 -11.87 25.17
N PRO A 126 -0.57 -11.44 26.37
CA PRO A 126 -1.65 -10.48 26.49
C PRO A 126 -1.25 -9.14 25.84
N ASP A 127 -2.22 -8.47 25.22
CA ASP A 127 -2.02 -7.12 24.67
C ASP A 127 -1.77 -6.15 25.83
N ASN A 128 -0.54 -5.63 25.94
CA ASN A 128 -0.24 -4.52 26.85
C ASN A 128 -0.75 -3.23 26.20
N ASP A 129 -1.87 -2.71 26.69
CA ASP A 129 -2.53 -1.50 26.18
C ASP A 129 -1.94 -0.20 26.77
N THR A 130 -0.61 -0.07 26.77
CA THR A 130 0.02 1.21 27.15
C THR A 130 0.10 2.14 25.95
N GLU A 131 -0.08 3.45 26.16
CA GLU A 131 0.05 4.45 25.09
C GLU A 131 1.42 4.42 24.41
N GLU A 132 2.48 4.08 25.15
CA GLU A 132 3.81 3.87 24.57
C GLU A 132 3.88 2.65 23.65
N HIS A 133 3.21 1.56 24.03
CA HIS A 133 3.09 0.38 23.18
C HIS A 133 2.34 0.72 21.88
N LYS A 134 1.27 1.51 21.97
CA LYS A 134 0.51 1.97 20.79
C LYS A 134 1.38 2.77 19.83
N VAL A 135 2.12 3.76 20.32
CA VAL A 135 3.01 4.58 19.49
C VAL A 135 4.14 3.75 18.89
N ARG A 136 4.75 2.84 19.66
CA ARG A 136 5.82 1.96 19.15
C ARG A 136 5.32 1.04 18.04
N ASN A 137 4.13 0.46 18.20
CA ASN A 137 3.52 -0.37 17.15
C ASN A 137 3.14 0.45 15.93
N PHE A 138 2.61 1.67 16.12
CA PHE A 138 2.35 2.60 15.04
C PHE A 138 3.62 2.86 14.22
N THR A 139 4.71 3.30 14.86
CA THR A 139 5.98 3.58 14.18
C THR A 139 6.53 2.34 13.47
N ARG A 140 6.45 1.16 14.10
CA ARG A 140 6.84 -0.10 13.47
C ARG A 140 6.02 -0.43 12.22
N LEU A 141 4.71 -0.21 12.24
CA LEU A 141 3.84 -0.45 11.08
C LEU A 141 4.14 0.52 9.94
N ILE A 142 4.35 1.81 10.24
CA ILE A 142 4.72 2.81 9.25
C ILE A 142 6.10 2.51 8.65
N ASN A 143 7.07 2.06 9.46
CA ASN A 143 8.40 1.67 9.00
C ASN A 143 8.42 0.38 8.15
N LYS A 144 7.32 -0.38 8.15
CA LYS A 144 7.06 -1.49 7.21
C LYS A 144 6.25 -1.07 5.98
N GLY A 145 5.93 0.22 5.86
CA GLY A 145 5.09 0.77 4.79
C GLY A 145 3.59 0.49 4.92
N LYS A 146 3.12 0.08 6.11
CA LYS A 146 1.71 -0.25 6.38
C LYS A 146 0.93 0.97 6.90
N LEU A 147 0.78 1.98 6.04
CA LEU A 147 0.23 3.30 6.42
C LEU A 147 -1.22 3.25 6.97
N ARG A 148 -2.08 2.47 6.32
CA ARG A 148 -3.50 2.34 6.70
C ARG A 148 -3.66 1.59 8.01
N GLU A 149 -2.94 0.48 8.17
CA GLU A 149 -2.94 -0.32 9.42
C GLU A 149 -2.42 0.52 10.59
N GLY A 150 -1.31 1.23 10.41
CA GLY A 150 -0.79 2.15 11.42
C GLY A 150 -1.78 3.25 11.78
N THR A 151 -2.39 3.90 10.79
CA THR A 151 -3.39 4.97 11.04
C THR A 151 -4.61 4.45 11.79
N ARG A 152 -5.11 3.25 11.47
CA ARG A 152 -6.22 2.61 12.20
C ARG A 152 -5.84 2.24 13.62
N TRP A 153 -4.62 1.73 13.82
CA TRP A 153 -4.09 1.37 15.14
C TRP A 153 -4.07 2.57 16.08
N ILE A 154 -3.53 3.73 15.65
CA ILE A 154 -3.38 4.90 16.52
C ILE A 154 -4.68 5.70 16.73
N THR A 155 -5.70 5.48 15.92
CA THR A 155 -7.00 6.16 16.04
C THR A 155 -8.02 5.33 16.82
N ASP A 156 -7.59 4.19 17.40
CA ASP A 156 -8.43 3.15 18.03
C ASP A 156 -9.53 2.59 17.11
N ARG A 157 -9.47 2.91 15.80
CA ARG A 157 -10.33 2.35 14.76
C ARG A 157 -9.94 0.90 14.44
N ALA A 158 -8.83 0.39 14.98
CA ALA A 158 -8.43 -1.00 14.86
C ALA A 158 -9.40 -1.96 15.58
N ASN A 159 -10.07 -1.49 16.64
CA ASN A 159 -11.06 -2.29 17.38
C ASN A 159 -12.40 -2.40 16.64
N ASN A 160 -12.66 -1.52 15.65
CA ASN A 160 -13.79 -1.67 14.74
C ASN A 160 -13.42 -2.69 13.65
N GLY A 161 -13.83 -3.94 13.86
CA GLY A 161 -13.51 -5.06 12.99
C GLY A 161 -12.33 -5.91 13.46
N ALA A 162 -12.12 -6.03 14.78
CA ALA A 162 -11.22 -7.03 15.33
C ALA A 162 -11.67 -8.45 14.93
N PRO A 163 -10.73 -9.38 14.68
CA PRO A 163 -11.08 -10.77 14.42
C PRO A 163 -11.65 -11.41 15.68
N LEU A 164 -12.86 -11.97 15.58
CA LEU A 164 -13.49 -12.73 16.65
C LEU A 164 -13.07 -14.21 16.56
N GLN A 165 -12.93 -14.84 17.72
CA GLN A 165 -12.65 -16.27 17.78
C GLN A 165 -13.95 -17.06 17.52
N PRO A 166 -13.89 -18.24 16.89
CA PRO A 166 -15.08 -19.05 16.61
C PRO A 166 -15.93 -19.36 17.85
N ASN A 167 -15.28 -19.52 19.01
CA ASN A 167 -15.93 -19.89 20.27
C ASN A 167 -16.43 -18.68 21.09
N THR A 168 -16.24 -17.45 20.61
CA THR A 168 -16.75 -16.26 21.30
C THR A 168 -18.28 -16.25 21.23
N GLN A 169 -18.95 -16.09 22.37
CA GLN A 169 -20.41 -15.89 22.44
C GLN A 169 -20.75 -14.42 22.23
N LEU A 170 -21.80 -14.16 21.45
CA LEU A 170 -22.34 -12.80 21.25
C LEU A 170 -23.57 -12.57 22.13
N GLU A 171 -24.02 -11.31 22.22
CA GLU A 171 -25.13 -10.83 23.07
C GLU A 171 -26.50 -11.53 22.84
N GLY A 172 -26.60 -12.45 21.86
CA GLY A 172 -27.77 -13.30 21.59
C GLY A 172 -27.57 -14.79 21.89
N GLY A 173 -26.53 -15.19 22.64
CA GLY A 173 -26.28 -16.58 23.04
C GLY A 173 -25.65 -17.49 21.97
N GLN A 174 -25.73 -17.11 20.69
CA GLN A 174 -25.11 -17.85 19.59
C GLN A 174 -23.58 -17.67 19.55
N THR A 175 -22.88 -18.74 19.16
CA THR A 175 -21.44 -18.68 18.93
C THR A 175 -21.12 -18.02 17.58
N VAL A 176 -19.94 -17.42 17.46
CA VAL A 176 -19.44 -16.90 16.17
C VAL A 176 -19.45 -18.00 15.10
N LEU A 177 -19.09 -19.24 15.45
CA LEU A 177 -19.09 -20.37 14.53
C LEU A 177 -20.49 -20.71 13.99
N GLU A 178 -21.51 -20.73 14.84
CA GLU A 178 -22.91 -20.95 14.40
C GLU A 178 -23.36 -19.88 13.40
N ILE A 179 -23.07 -18.61 13.70
CA ILE A 179 -23.42 -17.51 12.79
C ILE A 179 -22.65 -17.61 11.48
N LEU A 180 -21.39 -18.07 11.51
CA LEU A 180 -20.63 -18.35 10.30
C LEU A 180 -21.24 -19.50 9.49
N LYS A 181 -21.63 -20.61 10.13
CA LYS A 181 -22.29 -21.75 9.46
C LYS A 181 -23.60 -21.31 8.79
N ASN A 182 -24.43 -20.53 9.48
CA ASN A 182 -25.69 -19.99 8.93
C ASN A 182 -25.47 -19.06 7.72
N LYS A 183 -24.28 -18.45 7.59
CA LYS A 183 -23.92 -17.59 6.46
C LYS A 183 -23.36 -18.33 5.25
N HIS A 184 -23.17 -19.65 5.33
CA HIS A 184 -22.70 -20.47 4.22
C HIS A 184 -23.80 -21.46 3.82
N PRO A 185 -24.71 -21.08 2.91
CA PRO A 185 -25.78 -21.96 2.48
C PRO A 185 -25.25 -23.12 1.62
N GLN A 186 -26.05 -24.18 1.51
CA GLN A 186 -25.83 -25.27 0.56
C GLN A 186 -26.08 -24.78 -0.88
N GLN A 187 -25.50 -25.47 -1.85
CA GLN A 187 -25.68 -25.14 -3.25
C GLN A 187 -27.13 -25.39 -3.70
N GLU A 188 -27.79 -24.35 -4.21
CA GLU A 188 -29.12 -24.42 -4.81
C GLU A 188 -29.02 -24.85 -6.29
N ILE A 189 -30.06 -25.52 -6.80
CA ILE A 189 -30.13 -25.96 -8.19
C ILE A 189 -31.00 -24.97 -8.98
N PRO A 190 -30.42 -24.12 -9.84
CA PRO A 190 -31.18 -23.17 -10.64
C PRO A 190 -32.02 -23.88 -11.71
N GLY A 191 -33.14 -23.26 -12.06
CA GLY A 191 -34.02 -23.66 -13.16
C GLY A 191 -33.29 -23.65 -14.52
N HIS A 192 -33.76 -24.45 -15.48
CA HIS A 192 -33.10 -24.56 -16.79
C HIS A 192 -33.23 -23.26 -17.60
N GLU A 193 -34.36 -22.58 -17.47
CA GLU A 193 -34.73 -21.30 -18.10
C GLU A 193 -33.85 -20.13 -17.68
N MET A 194 -33.05 -20.30 -16.62
CA MET A 194 -32.16 -19.27 -16.10
C MET A 194 -30.80 -19.20 -16.80
N PHE A 195 -30.41 -20.29 -17.46
CA PHE A 195 -29.14 -20.35 -18.16
C PHE A 195 -29.25 -19.52 -19.44
N LEU A 196 -28.29 -18.63 -19.66
CA LEU A 196 -28.17 -17.90 -20.94
C LEU A 196 -28.04 -18.92 -22.08
N ASN A 197 -28.84 -18.73 -23.13
CA ASN A 197 -28.92 -19.62 -24.29
C ASN A 197 -28.09 -19.11 -25.49
N ASP A 198 -27.11 -18.24 -25.24
CA ASP A 198 -26.25 -17.68 -26.29
C ASP A 198 -25.29 -18.74 -26.84
N ASP A 199 -24.83 -18.53 -28.08
CA ASP A 199 -23.77 -19.35 -28.68
C ASP A 199 -22.49 -19.25 -27.85
N LEU A 200 -21.90 -20.40 -27.54
CA LEU A 200 -20.72 -20.47 -26.68
C LEU A 200 -19.50 -19.83 -27.39
N PRO A 201 -18.92 -18.74 -26.86
CA PRO A 201 -17.75 -18.14 -27.46
C PRO A 201 -16.56 -19.09 -27.48
N THR A 202 -15.65 -18.93 -28.43
CA THR A 202 -14.40 -19.71 -28.44
C THR A 202 -13.58 -19.42 -27.18
N LEU A 203 -13.08 -20.49 -26.53
CA LEU A 203 -12.20 -20.36 -25.38
C LEU A 203 -10.80 -20.00 -25.88
N VAL A 204 -10.44 -18.73 -25.74
CA VAL A 204 -9.11 -18.22 -26.06
C VAL A 204 -8.16 -18.49 -24.90
N ASP A 205 -7.04 -19.13 -25.20
CA ASP A 205 -6.00 -19.39 -24.21
C ASP A 205 -5.35 -18.09 -23.75
N VAL A 206 -5.11 -17.99 -22.45
CA VAL A 206 -4.48 -16.84 -21.80
C VAL A 206 -3.00 -17.11 -21.66
N ASP A 207 -2.18 -16.26 -22.27
CA ASP A 207 -0.74 -16.30 -22.10
C ASP A 207 -0.31 -15.52 -20.84
N ILE A 208 0.49 -16.18 -20.01
CA ILE A 208 0.94 -15.65 -18.72
C ILE A 208 2.43 -15.89 -18.62
N THR A 209 3.18 -14.80 -18.48
CA THR A 209 4.64 -14.80 -18.41
C THR A 209 5.12 -14.46 -17.00
N GLU A 210 6.40 -14.70 -16.69
CA GLU A 210 7.00 -14.23 -15.44
C GLU A 210 6.81 -12.71 -15.23
N GLY A 211 6.78 -11.94 -16.32
CA GLY A 211 6.68 -10.48 -16.28
C GLY A 211 5.33 -10.02 -15.73
N HIS A 212 4.26 -10.78 -16.01
CA HIS A 212 2.97 -10.58 -15.39
C HIS A 212 3.05 -10.84 -13.87
N ILE A 213 3.66 -11.95 -13.47
CA ILE A 213 3.85 -12.30 -12.05
C ILE A 213 4.70 -11.26 -11.33
N LEU A 214 5.76 -10.73 -11.96
CA LEU A 214 6.62 -9.68 -11.42
C LEU A 214 5.82 -8.41 -11.12
N LYS A 215 4.96 -7.97 -12.06
CA LYS A 215 4.08 -6.81 -11.88
C LYS A 215 3.13 -7.00 -10.67
N VAL A 216 2.59 -8.20 -10.48
CA VAL A 216 1.69 -8.50 -9.34
C VAL A 216 2.45 -8.62 -8.02
N ALA A 217 3.63 -9.25 -8.03
CA ALA A 217 4.46 -9.46 -6.84
C ALA A 217 4.81 -8.14 -6.13
N HIS A 218 5.12 -7.07 -6.89
CA HIS A 218 5.36 -5.74 -6.34
C HIS A 218 4.14 -5.14 -5.60
N LYS A 219 2.92 -5.52 -6.00
CA LYS A 219 1.66 -5.02 -5.44
C LYS A 219 1.07 -5.97 -4.38
N LEU A 220 1.72 -7.09 -4.09
CA LEU A 220 1.22 -8.13 -3.20
C LEU A 220 1.19 -7.63 -1.75
N LYS A 221 0.00 -7.73 -1.14
CA LYS A 221 -0.30 -7.32 0.24
C LYS A 221 -1.37 -8.26 0.81
N GLY A 222 -1.48 -8.29 2.13
CA GLY A 222 -2.50 -9.06 2.86
C GLY A 222 -1.90 -10.08 3.83
N SER A 223 -2.73 -10.58 4.73
CA SER A 223 -2.34 -11.59 5.72
C SER A 223 -2.13 -12.97 5.08
N ALA A 224 -1.47 -13.86 5.82
CA ALA A 224 -1.36 -15.27 5.46
C ALA A 224 -2.71 -15.95 5.25
N GLY A 225 -2.73 -16.98 4.40
CA GLY A 225 -3.81 -17.95 4.29
C GLY A 225 -3.73 -19.04 5.37
N PRO A 226 -4.31 -20.23 5.12
CA PRO A 226 -4.21 -21.41 5.98
C PRO A 226 -2.76 -21.76 6.36
N SER A 227 -1.85 -21.80 5.39
CA SER A 227 -0.43 -22.19 5.54
C SER A 227 0.42 -21.31 6.46
N GLY A 228 -0.05 -20.13 6.85
CA GLY A 228 0.73 -19.23 7.72
C GLY A 228 1.72 -18.30 7.00
N THR A 229 2.04 -18.54 5.73
CA THR A 229 2.95 -17.68 4.97
C THR A 229 2.23 -16.45 4.41
N ASP A 230 2.71 -15.25 4.73
CA ASP A 230 2.05 -13.99 4.38
C ASP A 230 2.55 -13.38 3.06
N ALA A 231 1.89 -12.30 2.62
CA ALA A 231 2.23 -11.62 1.38
C ALA A 231 3.65 -11.00 1.38
N GLU A 232 4.20 -10.68 2.55
CA GLU A 232 5.54 -10.09 2.67
C GLU A 232 6.60 -11.16 2.40
N ALA A 233 6.46 -12.35 3.00
CA ALA A 233 7.32 -13.49 2.73
C ALA A 233 7.28 -13.91 1.25
N TRP A 234 6.08 -14.01 0.66
CA TRP A 234 5.94 -14.31 -0.77
C TRP A 234 6.58 -13.26 -1.68
N ARG A 235 6.40 -11.97 -1.36
CA ARG A 235 7.05 -10.88 -2.11
C ARG A 235 8.56 -10.99 -2.03
N ASP A 236 9.11 -11.32 -0.86
CA ASP A 236 10.55 -11.50 -0.70
C ASP A 236 11.07 -12.69 -1.52
N MET A 237 10.37 -13.83 -1.51
CA MET A 237 10.70 -15.00 -2.34
C MET A 237 10.64 -14.71 -3.84
N LEU A 238 9.68 -13.90 -4.29
CA LEU A 238 9.47 -13.58 -5.71
C LEU A 238 10.38 -12.47 -6.25
N LEU A 239 11.02 -11.66 -5.38
CA LEU A 239 11.76 -10.46 -5.80
C LEU A 239 13.24 -10.41 -5.37
N ARG A 240 13.64 -11.02 -4.25
CA ARG A 240 14.96 -10.74 -3.63
C ARG A 240 16.09 -11.70 -3.99
N PHE A 241 15.79 -12.85 -4.61
CA PHE A 241 16.76 -13.95 -4.79
C PHE A 241 17.25 -14.11 -6.24
N GLY A 242 17.21 -13.05 -7.04
CA GLY A 242 17.79 -13.03 -8.40
C GLY A 242 17.21 -14.11 -9.32
N ALA A 243 18.07 -14.97 -9.87
CA ALA A 243 17.67 -16.06 -10.79
C ALA A 243 16.69 -17.05 -10.14
N SER A 244 16.87 -17.40 -8.87
CA SER A 244 15.92 -18.26 -8.13
C SER A 244 14.53 -17.64 -8.05
N SER A 245 14.45 -16.34 -7.77
CA SER A 245 13.17 -15.61 -7.79
C SER A 245 12.54 -15.60 -9.18
N ARG A 246 13.33 -15.45 -10.25
CA ARG A 246 12.82 -15.53 -11.62
C ARG A 246 12.25 -16.93 -11.92
N ALA A 247 12.95 -17.99 -11.55
CA ALA A 247 12.48 -19.37 -11.72
C ALA A 247 11.17 -19.63 -10.96
N LEU A 248 11.04 -19.10 -9.73
CA LEU A 248 9.78 -19.18 -8.98
C LEU A 248 8.65 -18.42 -9.69
N ARG A 249 8.93 -17.24 -10.27
CA ARG A 249 7.91 -16.49 -11.04
C ARG A 249 7.46 -17.25 -12.28
N GLU A 250 8.37 -17.91 -12.98
CA GLU A 250 8.03 -18.75 -14.13
C GLU A 250 7.15 -19.93 -13.71
N ALA A 251 7.53 -20.67 -12.65
CA ALA A 251 6.72 -21.77 -12.12
C ALA A 251 5.29 -21.34 -11.73
N VAL A 252 5.13 -20.14 -11.15
CA VAL A 252 3.81 -19.58 -10.84
C VAL A 252 3.04 -19.19 -12.11
N ALA A 253 3.74 -18.66 -13.12
CA ALA A 253 3.14 -18.35 -14.41
C ALA A 253 2.60 -19.63 -15.08
N ASP A 254 3.39 -20.71 -15.08
CA ASP A 254 2.99 -22.03 -15.57
C ASP A 254 1.76 -22.57 -14.86
N LEU A 255 1.75 -22.52 -13.51
CA LEU A 255 0.60 -22.91 -12.71
C LEU A 255 -0.64 -22.10 -13.09
N THR A 256 -0.48 -20.78 -13.27
CA THR A 256 -1.60 -19.91 -13.63
C THR A 256 -2.11 -20.21 -15.05
N ARG A 257 -1.22 -20.47 -16.02
CA ARG A 257 -1.60 -20.89 -17.38
C ARG A 257 -2.34 -22.21 -17.39
N SER A 258 -1.85 -23.20 -16.65
CA SER A 258 -2.51 -24.50 -16.50
C SER A 258 -3.93 -24.33 -15.95
N LEU A 259 -4.10 -23.55 -14.87
CA LEU A 259 -5.42 -23.24 -14.29
C LEU A 259 -6.34 -22.44 -15.22
N ALA A 260 -5.79 -21.61 -16.12
CA ALA A 260 -6.58 -20.77 -17.02
C ALA A 260 -6.96 -21.48 -18.33
N ASN A 261 -6.10 -22.36 -18.84
CA ASN A 261 -6.24 -22.90 -20.21
C ASN A 261 -6.71 -24.36 -20.21
N SER A 262 -6.58 -25.09 -19.09
CA SER A 262 -6.94 -26.50 -18.99
C SER A 262 -7.90 -26.79 -17.83
N ILE A 263 -8.55 -27.95 -17.85
CA ILE A 263 -9.35 -28.43 -16.71
C ILE A 263 -8.46 -29.26 -15.79
N VAL A 264 -8.24 -28.78 -14.57
CA VAL A 264 -7.33 -29.40 -13.60
C VAL A 264 -8.10 -30.27 -12.63
N GLU A 265 -7.61 -31.46 -12.28
CA GLU A 265 -8.26 -32.30 -11.27
C GLU A 265 -8.32 -31.61 -9.90
N TRP A 266 -9.54 -31.49 -9.36
CA TRP A 266 -9.80 -30.78 -8.11
C TRP A 266 -9.00 -31.33 -6.92
N ASP A 267 -8.87 -32.67 -6.85
CA ASP A 267 -8.12 -33.37 -5.81
C ASP A 267 -6.64 -32.99 -5.76
N LYS A 268 -6.08 -32.44 -6.85
CA LYS A 268 -4.70 -31.96 -6.90
C LYS A 268 -4.55 -30.52 -6.40
N ILE A 269 -5.63 -29.73 -6.31
CA ILE A 269 -5.59 -28.30 -5.99
C ILE A 269 -6.40 -27.89 -4.75
N LYS A 270 -6.90 -28.85 -3.95
CA LYS A 270 -7.73 -28.58 -2.76
C LYS A 270 -7.07 -27.60 -1.78
N ALA A 271 -5.83 -27.85 -1.36
CA ALA A 271 -5.13 -26.95 -0.44
C ALA A 271 -4.85 -25.55 -1.04
N LEU A 272 -4.61 -25.44 -2.35
CA LEU A 272 -4.48 -24.14 -3.03
C LEU A 272 -5.76 -23.30 -2.92
N LEU A 273 -6.91 -23.96 -2.94
CA LEU A 273 -8.23 -23.33 -2.90
C LEU A 273 -8.78 -23.17 -1.48
N ALA A 274 -8.15 -23.78 -0.47
CA ALA A 274 -8.53 -23.62 0.92
C ALA A 274 -8.46 -22.15 1.39
N ARG A 275 -9.25 -21.84 2.42
CA ARG A 275 -9.44 -20.50 2.96
C ARG A 275 -9.26 -20.51 4.47
N ARG A 276 -8.61 -19.49 5.03
CA ARG A 276 -8.57 -19.28 6.48
C ARG A 276 -9.79 -18.43 6.88
N GLY A 277 -10.68 -19.01 7.69
CA GLY A 277 -11.84 -18.33 8.23
C GLY A 277 -11.45 -17.24 9.23
N VAL A 278 -11.96 -16.03 9.01
CA VAL A 278 -11.83 -14.90 9.95
C VAL A 278 -13.19 -14.23 10.08
N ALA A 279 -13.73 -14.18 11.30
CA ALA A 279 -14.93 -13.41 11.61
C ALA A 279 -14.53 -11.98 11.99
N ILE A 280 -14.97 -10.98 11.22
CA ILE A 280 -14.73 -9.57 11.53
C ILE A 280 -16.00 -8.97 12.12
N ASP A 281 -15.89 -8.30 13.27
CA ASP A 281 -17.01 -7.60 13.89
C ASP A 281 -17.50 -6.41 13.03
N LYS A 282 -18.79 -6.40 12.65
CA LYS A 282 -19.44 -5.33 11.87
C LYS A 282 -20.15 -4.29 12.74
N LYS A 283 -20.38 -4.55 14.04
CA LYS A 283 -21.13 -3.68 14.98
C LYS A 283 -22.32 -2.93 14.35
N PRO A 284 -23.48 -3.58 14.15
CA PRO A 284 -23.86 -4.94 14.60
C PRO A 284 -23.55 -6.05 13.57
N GLY A 285 -23.30 -7.27 14.08
CA GLY A 285 -23.18 -8.51 13.30
C GLY A 285 -21.76 -8.93 12.91
N ILE A 286 -21.62 -10.06 12.21
CA ILE A 286 -20.32 -10.64 11.80
C ILE A 286 -20.11 -10.57 10.28
N ARG A 287 -18.91 -10.25 9.80
CA ARG A 287 -18.48 -10.42 8.40
C ARG A 287 -17.66 -11.71 8.27
N PRO A 288 -18.12 -12.73 7.53
CA PRO A 288 -17.31 -13.90 7.21
C PRO A 288 -16.25 -13.52 6.18
N ILE A 289 -14.97 -13.74 6.48
CA ILE A 289 -13.86 -13.58 5.52
C ILE A 289 -13.16 -14.92 5.33
N GLY A 290 -13.04 -15.35 4.07
CA GLY A 290 -12.25 -16.50 3.66
C GLY A 290 -10.92 -16.05 3.07
N VAL A 291 -9.87 -15.99 3.89
CA VAL A 291 -8.54 -15.56 3.44
C VAL A 291 -7.85 -16.72 2.70
N GLY A 292 -7.86 -16.70 1.36
CA GLY A 292 -7.20 -17.72 0.55
C GLY A 292 -5.68 -17.69 0.63
N GLU A 293 -5.05 -18.77 0.17
CA GLU A 293 -3.59 -18.87 0.07
C GLU A 293 -2.99 -17.73 -0.77
N VAL A 294 -1.82 -17.23 -0.37
CA VAL A 294 -1.18 -16.12 -1.08
C VAL A 294 -0.88 -16.49 -2.53
N LEU A 295 -0.51 -17.75 -2.78
CA LEU A 295 -0.28 -18.28 -4.13
C LEU A 295 -1.55 -18.22 -5.00
N GLN A 296 -2.70 -18.67 -4.49
CA GLN A 296 -3.97 -18.56 -5.22
C GLN A 296 -4.36 -17.10 -5.48
N ARG A 297 -4.15 -16.22 -4.50
CA ARG A 297 -4.43 -14.78 -4.67
C ARG A 297 -3.49 -14.12 -5.67
N LEU A 298 -2.24 -14.60 -5.77
CA LEU A 298 -1.28 -14.17 -6.78
C LEU A 298 -1.77 -14.55 -8.18
N CYS A 299 -2.12 -15.83 -8.39
CA CYS A 299 -2.71 -16.31 -9.65
C CYS A 299 -3.98 -15.53 -10.03
N SER A 300 -4.90 -15.35 -9.10
CA SER A 300 -6.17 -14.64 -9.31
C SER A 300 -5.98 -13.16 -9.66
N LYS A 301 -5.04 -12.47 -8.99
CA LYS A 301 -4.68 -11.08 -9.32
C LYS A 301 -4.04 -10.96 -10.70
N THR A 302 -3.24 -11.96 -11.10
CA THR A 302 -2.66 -12.02 -12.44
C THR A 302 -3.75 -12.14 -13.50
N MET A 303 -4.72 -13.04 -13.30
CA MET A 303 -5.88 -13.17 -14.18
C MET A 303 -6.71 -11.88 -14.25
N ALA A 304 -6.96 -11.22 -13.13
CA ALA A 304 -7.68 -9.96 -13.09
C ALA A 304 -6.96 -8.83 -13.88
N ILE A 305 -5.63 -8.81 -13.88
CA ILE A 305 -4.86 -7.82 -14.66
C ILE A 305 -4.94 -8.09 -16.17
N ILE A 306 -4.97 -9.37 -16.58
CA ILE A 306 -4.90 -9.75 -17.99
C ILE A 306 -6.29 -9.75 -18.65
N THR A 307 -7.30 -10.23 -17.93
CA THR A 307 -8.66 -10.48 -18.46
C THR A 307 -9.71 -9.54 -17.88
N GLY A 308 -9.38 -8.74 -16.87
CA GLY A 308 -10.35 -7.84 -16.24
C GLY A 308 -10.83 -6.70 -17.15
N ILE A 309 -10.12 -6.41 -18.24
CA ILE A 309 -10.57 -5.43 -19.25
C ILE A 309 -11.80 -5.94 -20.00
N ASP A 310 -11.82 -7.23 -20.37
CA ASP A 310 -12.94 -7.88 -21.06
C ASP A 310 -14.22 -7.76 -20.22
N LEU A 311 -14.16 -8.08 -18.93
CA LEU A 311 -15.33 -7.98 -18.06
C LEU A 311 -15.77 -6.52 -17.85
N LYS A 312 -14.81 -5.60 -17.78
CA LYS A 312 -15.10 -4.18 -17.63
C LYS A 312 -15.88 -3.63 -18.82
N GLU A 313 -15.56 -4.10 -20.03
CA GLU A 313 -16.29 -3.75 -21.25
C GLU A 313 -17.71 -4.33 -21.23
N GLU A 314 -17.85 -5.59 -20.84
CA GLU A 314 -19.16 -6.25 -20.74
C GLU A 314 -20.08 -5.65 -19.67
N CYS A 315 -19.54 -5.26 -18.51
CA CYS A 315 -20.32 -4.66 -17.45
C CYS A 315 -20.69 -3.19 -17.72
N GLY A 316 -19.86 -2.43 -18.45
CA GLY A 316 -20.13 -1.05 -18.82
C GLY A 316 -20.62 -0.16 -17.66
N SER A 317 -21.75 0.51 -17.87
CA SER A 317 -22.47 1.32 -16.87
C SER A 317 -23.45 0.49 -16.02
N ASP A 318 -23.75 -0.75 -16.41
CA ASP A 318 -24.73 -1.59 -15.75
C ASP A 318 -24.22 -2.11 -14.39
N GLN A 319 -22.91 -2.41 -14.27
CA GLN A 319 -22.29 -2.88 -13.03
C GLN A 319 -20.91 -2.27 -12.81
N LEU A 320 -20.80 -1.36 -11.84
CA LEU A 320 -19.62 -0.50 -11.67
C LEU A 320 -18.46 -1.18 -10.90
N CYS A 321 -18.68 -2.36 -10.30
CA CYS A 321 -17.65 -3.05 -9.53
C CYS A 321 -16.63 -3.82 -10.37
N ALA A 322 -16.82 -3.94 -11.69
CA ALA A 322 -15.91 -4.62 -12.63
C ALA A 322 -14.64 -3.81 -13.00
N GLY A 323 -14.26 -2.79 -12.23
CA GLY A 323 -13.05 -2.00 -12.46
C GLY A 323 -13.25 -0.70 -13.24
N ALA A 324 -14.47 -0.18 -13.30
CA ALA A 324 -14.77 1.14 -13.85
C ALA A 324 -13.96 2.24 -13.12
N LYS A 325 -13.17 3.03 -13.87
CA LYS A 325 -12.37 4.12 -13.28
C LYS A 325 -13.30 5.20 -12.75
N SER A 326 -13.13 5.56 -11.48
CA SER A 326 -14.01 6.49 -10.76
C SER A 326 -15.49 6.08 -10.76
N GLY A 327 -15.79 4.78 -10.82
CA GLY A 327 -17.15 4.24 -10.84
C GLY A 327 -18.05 4.76 -9.72
N ILE A 328 -17.56 4.73 -8.47
CA ILE A 328 -18.31 5.22 -7.30
C ILE A 328 -18.59 6.73 -7.38
N GLU A 329 -17.59 7.52 -7.81
CA GLU A 329 -17.76 8.98 -7.91
C GLU A 329 -18.81 9.30 -8.99
N GLY A 330 -18.73 8.66 -10.16
CA GLY A 330 -19.72 8.82 -11.22
C GLY A 330 -21.13 8.36 -10.82
N ALA A 331 -21.25 7.26 -10.07
CA ALA A 331 -22.54 6.80 -9.54
C ALA A 331 -23.20 7.85 -8.63
N ILE A 332 -22.43 8.45 -7.71
CA ILE A 332 -22.96 9.44 -6.77
C ILE A 332 -23.34 10.73 -7.50
N HIS A 333 -22.50 11.20 -8.44
CA HIS A 333 -22.81 12.39 -9.25
C HIS A 333 -24.04 12.19 -10.14
N ALA A 334 -24.16 11.04 -10.80
CA ALA A 334 -25.35 10.68 -11.58
C ALA A 334 -26.61 10.63 -10.71
N SER A 335 -26.53 9.95 -9.57
CA SER A 335 -27.67 9.83 -8.67
C SER A 335 -28.11 11.19 -8.13
N SER A 336 -27.16 12.05 -7.77
CA SER A 336 -27.46 13.40 -7.26
C SER A 336 -28.14 14.25 -8.34
N LYS A 337 -27.64 14.21 -9.57
CA LYS A 337 -28.22 14.95 -10.70
C LYS A 337 -29.61 14.44 -11.10
N LEU A 338 -29.82 13.12 -11.10
CA LEU A 338 -31.14 12.53 -11.36
C LEU A 338 -32.14 12.89 -10.26
N PHE A 339 -31.72 12.91 -9.00
CA PHE A 339 -32.60 13.23 -7.89
C PHE A 339 -33.00 14.73 -7.85
N GLU A 340 -32.20 15.61 -8.44
CA GLU A 340 -32.53 17.04 -8.60
C GLU A 340 -33.61 17.29 -9.66
N ASP A 341 -33.84 16.36 -10.59
CA ASP A 341 -34.86 16.47 -11.63
C ASP A 341 -36.28 16.48 -11.04
N GLU A 342 -37.13 17.44 -11.44
CA GLU A 342 -38.49 17.61 -10.92
C GLU A 342 -39.39 16.39 -11.18
N GLU A 343 -39.17 15.66 -12.27
CA GLU A 343 -39.96 14.48 -12.63
C GLU A 343 -39.66 13.27 -11.73
N VAL A 344 -38.54 13.28 -11.02
CA VAL A 344 -38.16 12.23 -10.08
C VAL A 344 -38.80 12.47 -8.72
N GLU A 345 -39.55 11.49 -8.23
CA GLU A 345 -40.23 11.55 -6.93
C GLU A 345 -39.38 10.96 -5.79
N GLY A 346 -38.51 9.98 -6.10
CA GLY A 346 -37.70 9.31 -5.09
C GLY A 346 -36.54 8.45 -5.63
N MET A 347 -35.78 7.90 -4.68
CA MET A 347 -34.71 6.93 -4.92
C MET A 347 -34.80 5.78 -3.92
N LEU A 348 -34.85 4.55 -4.43
CA LEU A 348 -34.84 3.34 -3.63
C LEU A 348 -33.42 2.79 -3.53
N LEU A 349 -32.97 2.49 -2.30
CA LEU A 349 -31.69 1.88 -1.98
C LEU A 349 -31.95 0.50 -1.37
N ILE A 350 -31.45 -0.55 -2.01
CA ILE A 350 -31.66 -1.93 -1.57
C ILE A 350 -30.35 -2.52 -1.04
N ASP A 351 -30.43 -3.09 0.17
CA ASP A 351 -29.37 -3.90 0.77
C ASP A 351 -29.71 -5.39 0.57
N ALA A 352 -28.72 -6.19 0.21
CA ALA A 352 -28.90 -7.62 -0.05
C ALA A 352 -28.42 -8.49 1.13
N THR A 353 -29.23 -9.48 1.51
CA THR A 353 -28.91 -10.38 2.61
C THR A 353 -27.80 -11.36 2.19
N ASN A 354 -26.60 -11.18 2.75
CA ASN A 354 -25.48 -12.12 2.59
C ASN A 354 -25.11 -12.39 1.11
N ALA A 355 -25.17 -11.35 0.28
CA ALA A 355 -25.13 -11.42 -1.18
C ALA A 355 -23.98 -12.26 -1.76
N PHE A 356 -22.74 -12.04 -1.30
CA PHE A 356 -21.58 -12.77 -1.83
C PHE A 356 -21.67 -14.28 -1.62
N ASN A 357 -22.23 -14.74 -0.49
CA ASN A 357 -22.32 -16.16 -0.16
C ASN A 357 -23.61 -16.82 -0.69
N THR A 358 -24.55 -16.05 -1.23
CA THR A 358 -25.87 -16.54 -1.65
C THR A 358 -26.07 -16.51 -3.16
N ILE A 359 -25.30 -15.72 -3.91
CA ILE A 359 -25.34 -15.72 -5.38
C ILE A 359 -25.19 -17.14 -5.94
N SER A 360 -25.99 -17.49 -6.95
CA SER A 360 -25.93 -18.82 -7.56
C SER A 360 -24.59 -19.03 -8.28
N ARG A 361 -23.76 -19.92 -7.75
CA ARG A 361 -22.45 -20.28 -8.28
C ARG A 361 -22.54 -20.98 -9.64
N PRO A 362 -23.47 -21.94 -9.88
CA PRO A 362 -23.62 -22.54 -11.21
C PRO A 362 -23.96 -21.49 -12.27
N LEU A 363 -24.87 -20.55 -11.98
CA LEU A 363 -25.21 -19.47 -12.90
C LEU A 363 -24.04 -18.50 -13.10
N ALA A 364 -23.34 -18.10 -12.03
CA ALA A 364 -22.19 -17.22 -12.16
C ALA A 364 -21.06 -17.84 -13.00
N ILE A 365 -20.80 -19.15 -12.87
CA ILE A 365 -19.84 -19.88 -13.70
C ILE A 365 -20.31 -19.94 -15.15
N TRP A 366 -21.59 -20.22 -15.40
CA TRP A 366 -22.15 -20.25 -16.75
C TRP A 366 -22.14 -18.87 -17.42
N ASN A 367 -22.57 -17.83 -16.72
CA ASN A 367 -22.49 -16.45 -17.20
C ASN A 367 -21.05 -16.06 -17.52
N SER A 368 -20.08 -16.49 -16.71
CA SER A 368 -18.66 -16.29 -16.99
C SER A 368 -18.22 -16.99 -18.28
N ARG A 369 -18.79 -18.16 -18.63
CA ARG A 369 -18.45 -18.88 -19.87
C ARG A 369 -18.80 -18.08 -21.13
N ILE A 370 -19.90 -17.33 -21.07
CA ILE A 370 -20.46 -16.57 -22.20
C ILE A 370 -19.90 -15.14 -22.19
N LEU A 371 -20.02 -14.44 -21.07
CA LEU A 371 -19.67 -13.02 -20.97
C LEU A 371 -18.19 -12.80 -20.62
N TRP A 372 -17.47 -13.80 -20.11
CA TRP A 372 -16.06 -13.64 -19.75
C TRP A 372 -15.20 -14.88 -20.07
N PRO A 373 -15.18 -15.32 -21.35
CA PRO A 373 -14.66 -16.63 -21.74
C PRO A 373 -13.19 -16.85 -21.35
N ARG A 374 -12.34 -15.82 -21.43
CA ARG A 374 -10.90 -15.89 -21.09
C ARG A 374 -10.62 -16.20 -19.62
N CYS A 375 -11.50 -15.83 -18.69
CA CYS A 375 -11.33 -16.16 -17.27
C CYS A 375 -12.20 -17.35 -16.82
N SER A 376 -13.19 -17.74 -17.62
CA SER A 376 -14.20 -18.73 -17.27
C SER A 376 -13.63 -20.07 -16.78
N ARG A 377 -12.61 -20.62 -17.47
CA ARG A 377 -11.93 -21.87 -17.07
C ARG A 377 -11.21 -21.74 -15.72
N PHE A 378 -10.56 -20.61 -15.47
CA PHE A 378 -9.90 -20.35 -14.18
C PHE A 378 -10.92 -20.29 -13.03
N LEU A 379 -12.04 -19.59 -13.24
CA LEU A 379 -13.14 -19.54 -12.28
C LEU A 379 -13.76 -20.92 -12.08
N PHE A 380 -13.99 -21.67 -13.15
CA PHE A 380 -14.47 -23.04 -13.09
C PHE A 380 -13.52 -23.92 -12.25
N ASN A 381 -12.21 -23.92 -12.52
CA ASN A 381 -11.25 -24.67 -11.72
C ASN A 381 -11.18 -24.22 -10.25
N THR A 382 -11.50 -22.96 -9.95
CA THR A 382 -11.49 -22.40 -8.58
C THR A 382 -12.77 -22.71 -7.81
N TYR A 383 -13.92 -22.77 -8.47
CA TYR A 383 -15.25 -22.86 -7.86
C TYR A 383 -16.03 -24.13 -8.22
N ARG A 384 -15.50 -25.04 -9.05
CA ARG A 384 -16.20 -26.28 -9.42
C ARG A 384 -16.43 -27.25 -8.26
N GLY A 385 -15.56 -27.23 -7.26
CA GLY A 385 -15.74 -27.96 -6.00
C GLY A 385 -16.05 -27.03 -4.85
N HIS A 386 -16.04 -27.57 -3.63
CA HIS A 386 -16.39 -26.81 -2.43
C HIS A 386 -15.13 -26.52 -1.60
N PRO A 387 -14.55 -25.30 -1.68
CA PRO A 387 -13.38 -24.94 -0.89
C PRO A 387 -13.63 -25.09 0.62
N LYS A 388 -12.63 -25.60 1.33
CA LYS A 388 -12.64 -25.71 2.79
C LYS A 388 -12.22 -24.39 3.43
N ILE A 389 -13.04 -23.91 4.37
CA ILE A 389 -12.74 -22.81 5.27
C ILE A 389 -12.28 -23.43 6.60
N VAL A 390 -11.01 -23.21 6.94
CA VAL A 390 -10.38 -23.74 8.16
C VAL A 390 -10.12 -22.61 9.16
N PHE A 391 -10.25 -22.92 10.45
CA PHE A 391 -9.93 -22.00 11.54
C PHE A 391 -8.61 -22.40 12.19
N ARG A 392 -7.78 -21.42 12.56
CA ARG A 392 -6.56 -21.74 13.31
C ARG A 392 -6.92 -22.18 14.71
N GLN A 393 -6.17 -23.15 15.24
CA GLN A 393 -6.33 -23.65 16.61
C GLN A 393 -7.72 -24.25 16.91
N SER A 394 -8.47 -24.63 15.87
CA SER A 394 -9.77 -25.29 15.99
C SER A 394 -9.83 -26.43 14.96
N ASP A 395 -10.61 -27.46 15.30
CA ASP A 395 -10.90 -28.59 14.42
C ASP A 395 -12.15 -28.34 13.55
N ASP A 396 -12.79 -27.17 13.71
CA ASP A 396 -13.97 -26.79 12.95
C ASP A 396 -13.61 -26.47 11.50
N GLU A 397 -14.48 -26.92 10.60
CA GLU A 397 -14.37 -26.70 9.15
C GLU A 397 -15.74 -26.24 8.62
N ILE A 398 -15.74 -25.34 7.64
CA ILE A 398 -16.94 -24.95 6.87
C ILE A 398 -16.67 -25.14 5.39
N TYR A 399 -17.63 -25.69 4.64
CA TYR A 399 -17.55 -25.79 3.19
C TYR A 399 -18.23 -24.58 2.54
N SER A 400 -17.55 -23.96 1.56
CA SER A 400 -18.17 -22.94 0.71
C SER A 400 -18.82 -23.63 -0.49
N GLU A 401 -20.11 -23.91 -0.41
CA GLU A 401 -20.87 -24.63 -1.45
C GLU A 401 -21.54 -23.69 -2.46
N GLU A 402 -22.03 -22.55 -1.97
CA GLU A 402 -22.70 -21.53 -2.77
C GLU A 402 -21.92 -20.21 -2.78
N GLY A 403 -22.22 -19.36 -3.75
CA GLY A 403 -21.66 -18.02 -3.84
C GLY A 403 -20.16 -17.96 -4.12
N THR A 404 -19.63 -16.77 -3.90
CA THR A 404 -18.22 -16.39 -4.08
C THR A 404 -17.57 -16.13 -2.73
N THR A 405 -16.27 -16.35 -2.61
CA THR A 405 -15.59 -16.19 -1.31
C THR A 405 -15.16 -14.74 -1.07
N GLN A 406 -15.61 -14.14 0.04
CA GLN A 406 -15.10 -12.84 0.50
C GLN A 406 -13.61 -12.92 0.87
N GLY A 407 -12.76 -12.29 0.07
CA GLY A 407 -11.30 -12.32 0.24
C GLY A 407 -10.56 -12.88 -0.98
N ASP A 408 -11.29 -13.47 -1.93
CA ASP A 408 -10.76 -13.84 -3.24
C ASP A 408 -10.65 -12.59 -4.14
N PRO A 409 -9.47 -12.30 -4.73
CA PRO A 409 -9.32 -11.20 -5.69
C PRO A 409 -10.31 -11.22 -6.87
N LEU A 410 -10.74 -12.40 -7.33
CA LEU A 410 -11.70 -12.54 -8.42
C LEU A 410 -13.15 -12.64 -7.95
N GLY A 411 -13.40 -12.78 -6.64
CA GLY A 411 -14.76 -12.97 -6.11
C GLY A 411 -15.71 -11.83 -6.49
N MET A 412 -15.23 -10.59 -6.46
CA MET A 412 -16.02 -9.42 -6.88
C MET A 412 -16.30 -9.39 -8.39
N TYR A 413 -15.37 -9.85 -9.23
CA TYR A 413 -15.54 -9.94 -10.68
C TYR A 413 -16.55 -11.04 -11.02
N MET A 414 -16.45 -12.19 -10.35
CA MET A 414 -17.42 -13.28 -10.48
C MET A 414 -18.82 -12.86 -10.02
N TYR A 415 -18.93 -12.05 -8.97
CA TYR A 415 -20.21 -11.48 -8.55
C TYR A 415 -20.78 -10.51 -9.61
N ALA A 416 -19.93 -9.66 -10.19
CA ALA A 416 -20.31 -8.71 -11.23
C ALA A 416 -20.92 -9.42 -12.45
N VAL A 417 -20.23 -10.42 -13.00
CA VAL A 417 -20.71 -11.19 -14.16
C VAL A 417 -21.91 -12.09 -13.81
N GLY A 418 -21.96 -12.60 -12.57
CA GLY A 418 -23.08 -13.42 -12.10
C GLY A 418 -24.40 -12.66 -12.01
N THR A 419 -24.35 -11.38 -11.60
CA THR A 419 -25.54 -10.52 -11.47
C THR A 419 -25.93 -9.79 -12.76
N LEU A 420 -25.03 -9.71 -13.74
CA LEU A 420 -25.23 -8.91 -14.95
C LEU A 420 -26.52 -9.27 -15.73
N PRO A 421 -26.92 -10.54 -15.93
CA PRO A 421 -28.18 -10.85 -16.59
C PRO A 421 -29.42 -10.39 -15.81
N LEU A 422 -29.40 -10.48 -14.47
CA LEU A 422 -30.46 -9.94 -13.62
C LEU A 422 -30.57 -8.41 -13.81
N ILE A 423 -29.44 -7.71 -13.79
CA ILE A 423 -29.39 -6.26 -13.95
C ILE A 423 -29.96 -5.86 -15.32
N ARG A 424 -29.53 -6.53 -16.40
CA ARG A 424 -30.04 -6.27 -17.77
C ARG A 424 -31.54 -6.56 -17.87
N LYS A 425 -32.05 -7.61 -17.21
CA LYS A 425 -33.48 -7.96 -17.18
C LYS A 425 -34.34 -6.91 -16.47
N LEU A 426 -33.79 -6.21 -15.47
CA LEU A 426 -34.48 -5.16 -14.73
C LEU A 426 -34.47 -3.80 -15.45
N LYS A 427 -33.73 -3.64 -16.55
CA LYS A 427 -33.54 -2.34 -17.21
C LYS A 427 -34.80 -1.91 -17.94
N ASN A 428 -35.28 -0.69 -17.67
CA ASN A 428 -36.46 -0.10 -18.29
C ASN A 428 -36.21 1.41 -18.53
N PRO A 429 -36.66 2.01 -19.66
CA PRO A 429 -36.57 3.45 -19.89
C PRO A 429 -37.28 4.33 -18.85
N SER A 430 -38.24 3.80 -18.09
CA SER A 430 -39.09 4.55 -17.15
C SER A 430 -38.41 4.89 -15.82
N TYR A 431 -37.27 4.26 -15.52
CA TYR A 431 -36.48 4.52 -14.33
C TYR A 431 -34.98 4.35 -14.61
N ARG A 432 -34.13 4.74 -13.67
CA ARG A 432 -32.67 4.56 -13.78
C ARG A 432 -32.16 3.75 -12.60
N GLN A 433 -31.44 2.67 -12.91
CA GLN A 433 -30.83 1.80 -11.93
C GLN A 433 -29.31 2.01 -11.90
N ILE A 434 -28.73 1.91 -10.71
CA ILE A 434 -27.29 2.01 -10.49
C ILE A 434 -26.87 0.89 -9.55
N TRP A 435 -25.90 0.10 -10.00
CA TRP A 435 -25.39 -1.06 -9.28
C TRP A 435 -23.90 -0.94 -9.00
N TYR A 436 -23.52 -1.22 -7.75
CA TYR A 436 -22.13 -1.39 -7.35
C TYR A 436 -22.00 -2.62 -6.47
N ALA A 437 -21.53 -3.73 -7.05
CA ALA A 437 -21.59 -5.04 -6.44
C ALA A 437 -23.02 -5.38 -5.99
N ASP A 438 -23.22 -5.65 -4.70
CA ASP A 438 -24.51 -5.97 -4.10
C ASP A 438 -25.39 -4.76 -3.79
N ASP A 439 -24.79 -3.57 -3.68
CA ASP A 439 -25.53 -2.31 -3.48
C ASP A 439 -26.28 -1.96 -4.76
N SER A 440 -27.61 -2.05 -4.72
CA SER A 440 -28.48 -1.70 -5.84
C SER A 440 -29.35 -0.50 -5.50
N SER A 441 -29.58 0.32 -6.52
CA SER A 441 -30.39 1.52 -6.37
C SER A 441 -31.19 1.81 -7.62
N CYS A 442 -32.36 2.42 -7.45
CA CYS A 442 -33.26 2.80 -8.52
C CYS A 442 -33.81 4.21 -8.26
N ILE A 443 -33.92 5.03 -9.31
CA ILE A 443 -34.35 6.43 -9.26
C ILE A 443 -35.48 6.62 -10.28
N GLY A 444 -36.58 7.25 -9.86
CA GLY A 444 -37.76 7.50 -10.70
C GLY A 444 -38.99 7.93 -9.90
N THR A 445 -40.18 7.75 -10.49
CA THR A 445 -41.47 7.94 -9.81
C THR A 445 -41.73 6.82 -8.80
N LEU A 446 -42.53 7.08 -7.75
CA LEU A 446 -42.80 6.09 -6.69
C LEU A 446 -43.46 4.81 -7.22
N GLU A 447 -44.29 4.92 -8.27
CA GLU A 447 -44.93 3.79 -8.94
C GLU A 447 -43.89 2.92 -9.66
N ASN A 448 -42.99 3.55 -10.42
CA ASN A 448 -41.91 2.86 -11.14
C ASN A 448 -40.92 2.20 -10.17
N LEU A 449 -40.62 2.85 -9.03
CA LEU A 449 -39.78 2.26 -7.98
C LEU A 449 -40.42 1.02 -7.37
N LYS A 450 -41.74 1.04 -7.15
CA LYS A 450 -42.49 -0.12 -6.65
C LYS A 450 -42.52 -1.26 -7.67
N GLU A 451 -42.71 -0.95 -8.94
CA GLU A 451 -42.63 -1.95 -10.02
C GLU A 451 -41.26 -2.61 -10.06
N TRP A 452 -40.19 -1.81 -10.08
CA TRP A 452 -38.82 -2.32 -10.08
C TRP A 452 -38.52 -3.20 -8.87
N MET A 453 -38.93 -2.77 -7.66
CA MET A 453 -38.75 -3.55 -6.44
C MET A 453 -39.53 -4.87 -6.46
N THR A 454 -40.75 -4.87 -7.01
CA THR A 454 -41.59 -6.07 -7.13
C THR A 454 -40.94 -7.06 -8.08
N THR A 455 -40.47 -6.59 -9.24
CA THR A 455 -39.72 -7.42 -10.19
C THR A 455 -38.43 -7.96 -9.58
N LEU A 456 -37.67 -7.13 -8.84
CA LEU A 456 -36.46 -7.56 -8.15
C LEU A 456 -36.76 -8.59 -7.05
N SER A 457 -37.88 -8.47 -6.36
CA SER A 457 -38.29 -9.44 -5.32
C SER A 457 -38.64 -10.82 -5.90
N VAL A 458 -39.14 -10.87 -7.13
CA VAL A 458 -39.48 -12.11 -7.84
C VAL A 458 -38.26 -12.71 -8.55
N GLU A 459 -37.49 -11.88 -9.26
CA GLU A 459 -36.36 -12.34 -10.08
C GLU A 459 -35.08 -12.49 -9.28
N GLY A 460 -34.80 -11.59 -8.34
CA GLY A 460 -33.58 -11.55 -7.54
C GLY A 460 -33.25 -12.89 -6.86
N PRO A 461 -34.18 -13.52 -6.11
CA PRO A 461 -33.92 -14.77 -5.41
C PRO A 461 -33.46 -15.90 -6.31
N LYS A 462 -33.91 -15.92 -7.58
CA LYS A 462 -33.51 -16.94 -8.55
C LYS A 462 -31.99 -16.89 -8.82
N TRP A 463 -31.41 -15.69 -8.81
CA TRP A 463 -29.96 -15.47 -8.97
C TRP A 463 -29.20 -15.49 -7.63
N GLY A 464 -29.89 -15.72 -6.51
CA GLY A 464 -29.33 -15.64 -5.17
C GLY A 464 -29.26 -14.22 -4.59
N TYR A 465 -29.96 -13.25 -5.18
CA TYR A 465 -30.07 -11.88 -4.67
C TYR A 465 -31.36 -11.72 -3.84
N LYS A 466 -31.23 -11.78 -2.51
CA LYS A 466 -32.37 -11.67 -1.58
C LYS A 466 -32.38 -10.27 -0.95
N ILE A 467 -33.51 -9.57 -1.05
CA ILE A 467 -33.69 -8.21 -0.51
C ILE A 467 -33.78 -8.25 1.01
N GLU A 468 -32.98 -7.44 1.70
CA GLU A 468 -33.09 -7.17 3.12
C GLU A 468 -33.93 -5.90 3.35
N ALA A 469 -35.26 -6.04 3.38
CA ALA A 469 -36.16 -4.89 3.49
C ALA A 469 -35.86 -4.01 4.71
N SER A 470 -35.50 -4.62 5.86
CA SER A 470 -35.21 -3.94 7.13
C SER A 470 -34.03 -2.94 7.09
N LYS A 471 -33.13 -3.13 6.12
CA LYS A 471 -31.95 -2.29 5.88
C LYS A 471 -32.03 -1.50 4.58
N SER A 472 -33.12 -1.67 3.84
CA SER A 472 -33.35 -0.95 2.59
C SER A 472 -34.04 0.39 2.90
N HIS A 473 -33.71 1.41 2.12
CA HIS A 473 -34.09 2.79 2.36
C HIS A 473 -34.80 3.38 1.14
N LEU A 474 -35.92 4.08 1.36
CA LEU A 474 -36.60 4.85 0.33
C LEU A 474 -36.38 6.33 0.63
N ILE A 475 -35.66 7.01 -0.28
CA ILE A 475 -35.45 8.45 -0.23
C ILE A 475 -36.58 9.12 -1.01
N ILE A 476 -37.35 10.00 -0.37
CA ILE A 476 -38.45 10.74 -1.00
C ILE A 476 -38.22 12.25 -0.96
N LYS A 477 -38.81 12.97 -1.91
CA LYS A 477 -38.90 14.43 -1.84
C LYS A 477 -39.99 14.88 -0.85
N PRO A 478 -39.85 16.07 -0.22
CA PRO A 478 -40.85 16.61 0.71
C PRO A 478 -42.25 16.69 0.10
N GLY A 479 -43.29 16.34 0.86
CA GLY A 479 -44.70 16.43 0.42
C GLY A 479 -45.24 15.15 -0.23
N LEU A 480 -44.41 14.13 -0.45
CA LEU A 480 -44.81 12.84 -1.02
C LEU A 480 -44.99 11.72 0.02
N GLU A 481 -44.98 12.05 1.31
CA GLU A 481 -45.02 11.07 2.41
C GLU A 481 -46.27 10.19 2.37
N GLN A 482 -47.45 10.79 2.14
CA GLN A 482 -48.71 10.04 2.12
C GLN A 482 -48.78 9.07 0.94
N LYS A 483 -48.36 9.51 -0.26
CA LYS A 483 -48.29 8.68 -1.46
C LYS A 483 -47.30 7.53 -1.27
N ALA A 484 -46.12 7.80 -0.71
CA ALA A 484 -45.12 6.78 -0.41
C ALA A 484 -45.61 5.77 0.65
N ALA A 485 -46.22 6.25 1.73
CA ALA A 485 -46.75 5.40 2.79
C ALA A 485 -47.85 4.46 2.28
N GLN A 486 -48.71 4.92 1.38
CA GLN A 486 -49.74 4.09 0.75
C GLN A 486 -49.14 3.06 -0.22
N LEU A 487 -48.21 3.47 -1.09
CA LEU A 487 -47.64 2.60 -2.11
C LEU A 487 -46.75 1.51 -1.52
N PHE A 488 -45.98 1.82 -0.49
CA PHE A 488 -45.03 0.90 0.16
C PHE A 488 -45.56 0.30 1.47
N ALA A 489 -46.87 0.42 1.73
CA ALA A 489 -47.52 -0.19 2.89
C ALA A 489 -47.22 -1.70 2.98
N GLY A 490 -46.77 -2.17 4.15
CA GLY A 490 -46.43 -3.58 4.39
C GLY A 490 -45.02 -3.99 3.95
N LEU A 491 -44.28 -3.14 3.24
CA LEU A 491 -42.86 -3.32 2.97
C LEU A 491 -42.10 -2.60 4.09
N ASN A 492 -41.36 -3.34 4.93
CA ASN A 492 -40.61 -2.82 6.08
C ASN A 492 -39.40 -1.92 5.70
N LEU A 493 -39.61 -0.96 4.80
CA LEU A 493 -38.62 0.00 4.32
C LEU A 493 -38.55 1.22 5.22
N LYS A 494 -37.35 1.80 5.34
CA LYS A 494 -37.16 3.07 6.06
C LYS A 494 -37.31 4.22 5.08
N MET A 495 -38.36 5.03 5.28
CA MET A 495 -38.59 6.26 4.52
C MET A 495 -37.80 7.41 5.14
N GLU A 496 -36.95 8.05 4.35
CA GLU A 496 -36.08 9.15 4.80
C GLU A 496 -35.98 10.24 3.72
N TYR A 497 -35.67 11.48 4.09
CA TYR A 497 -35.44 12.56 3.10
C TYR A 497 -33.99 12.61 2.58
N SER A 498 -33.11 11.82 3.19
CA SER A 498 -31.73 11.69 2.74
C SER A 498 -31.13 10.39 3.28
N HIS A 499 -30.28 9.76 2.50
CA HIS A 499 -29.53 8.60 2.97
C HIS A 499 -28.10 8.58 2.42
N ARG A 500 -27.23 7.82 3.10
CA ARG A 500 -25.86 7.61 2.68
C ARG A 500 -25.82 6.64 1.49
N PHE A 501 -25.22 7.05 0.38
CA PHE A 501 -25.05 6.22 -0.80
C PHE A 501 -23.58 6.14 -1.23
N LEU A 502 -23.01 4.93 -1.29
CA LEU A 502 -21.62 4.63 -1.67
C LEU A 502 -20.52 5.51 -1.01
N GLY A 503 -20.81 6.10 0.14
CA GLY A 503 -19.90 6.98 0.87
C GLY A 503 -20.17 8.49 0.72
N GLY A 504 -21.08 8.89 -0.17
CA GLY A 504 -21.68 10.23 -0.23
C GLY A 504 -23.07 10.29 0.42
N VAL A 505 -23.80 11.38 0.20
CA VAL A 505 -25.17 11.61 0.72
C VAL A 505 -26.05 12.20 -0.37
N ILE A 506 -27.20 11.56 -0.58
CA ILE A 506 -28.27 12.00 -1.48
C ILE A 506 -29.45 12.48 -0.63
N GLY A 507 -30.07 13.59 -1.03
CA GLY A 507 -31.20 14.22 -0.32
C GLY A 507 -30.94 15.68 0.08
N THR A 508 -31.72 16.17 1.05
CA THR A 508 -31.76 17.58 1.47
C THR A 508 -30.42 18.14 1.99
N GLU A 509 -30.20 19.45 1.82
CA GLU A 509 -28.96 20.13 2.25
C GLU A 509 -28.70 20.04 3.75
N GLU A 510 -29.74 20.12 4.59
CA GLU A 510 -29.63 20.15 6.06
C GLU A 510 -29.05 18.84 6.62
N LEU A 511 -29.52 17.71 6.11
CA LEU A 511 -29.02 16.39 6.51
C LEU A 511 -27.65 16.07 5.90
N ARG A 512 -27.35 16.60 4.71
CA ARG A 512 -25.99 16.54 4.13
C ARG A 512 -24.99 17.26 5.03
N LYS A 513 -25.36 18.43 5.56
CA LYS A 513 -24.57 19.19 6.55
C LYS A 513 -24.36 18.40 7.85
N SER A 514 -25.42 17.83 8.43
CA SER A 514 -25.30 17.07 9.69
C SER A 514 -24.40 15.82 9.54
N PHE A 515 -24.46 15.15 8.39
CA PHE A 515 -23.55 14.04 8.07
C PHE A 515 -22.10 14.50 7.99
N LEU A 516 -21.84 15.62 7.30
CA LEU A 516 -20.49 16.19 7.19
C LEU A 516 -19.96 16.61 8.56
N THR A 517 -20.76 17.26 9.40
CA THR A 517 -20.37 17.64 10.77
C THR A 517 -19.92 16.43 11.58
N ARG A 518 -20.69 15.34 11.61
CA ARG A 518 -20.34 14.10 12.32
C ARG A 518 -19.04 13.47 11.80
N LYS A 519 -18.82 13.50 10.48
CA LYS A 519 -17.58 13.01 9.87
C LYS A 519 -16.37 13.87 10.25
N VAL A 520 -16.55 15.19 10.21
CA VAL A 520 -15.54 16.18 10.59
C VAL A 520 -15.13 16.01 12.05
N GLU A 521 -16.07 15.83 12.97
CA GLU A 521 -15.79 15.52 14.39
C GLU A 521 -14.94 14.26 14.54
N GLY A 522 -15.33 13.16 13.86
CA GLY A 522 -14.57 11.91 13.88
C GLY A 522 -13.16 12.04 13.30
N TRP A 523 -12.94 12.93 12.33
CA TRP A 523 -11.60 13.26 11.83
C TRP A 523 -10.82 14.16 12.76
N VAL A 524 -11.46 15.16 13.38
CA VAL A 524 -10.85 16.04 14.39
C VAL A 524 -10.27 15.19 15.54
N ASP A 525 -11.02 14.23 16.05
CA ASP A 525 -10.53 13.33 17.11
C ASP A 525 -9.40 12.42 16.63
N SER A 526 -9.48 11.96 15.38
CA SER A 526 -8.40 11.18 14.77
C SER A 526 -7.12 12.00 14.60
N VAL A 527 -7.23 13.29 14.26
CA VAL A 527 -6.11 14.22 14.16
C VAL A 527 -5.50 14.49 15.54
N LYS A 528 -6.32 14.68 16.59
CA LYS A 528 -5.83 14.85 17.98
C LYS A 528 -5.00 13.64 18.44
N LYS A 529 -5.53 12.42 18.28
CA LYS A 529 -4.84 11.17 18.62
C LYS A 529 -3.56 10.97 17.80
N LYS A 530 -3.57 11.33 16.52
CA LYS A 530 -2.37 11.24 15.69
C LYS A 530 -1.32 12.29 16.06
N ALA A 531 -1.74 13.49 16.47
CA ALA A 531 -0.83 14.55 16.88
C ALA A 531 -0.02 14.14 18.11
N SER A 532 -0.61 13.43 19.08
CA SER A 532 0.13 12.91 20.25
C SER A 532 1.22 11.92 19.85
N ALA A 533 0.91 10.98 18.94
CA ALA A 533 1.90 10.04 18.41
C ALA A 533 2.99 10.72 17.56
N THR A 534 2.62 11.75 16.80
CA THR A 534 3.52 12.53 15.95
C THR A 534 4.58 13.25 16.78
N LYS A 535 4.28 13.66 18.02
CA LYS A 535 5.27 14.24 18.94
C LYS A 535 6.45 13.30 19.21
N LYS A 536 6.19 11.98 19.32
CA LYS A 536 7.22 10.95 19.54
C LYS A 536 7.84 10.45 18.23
N SER A 537 7.10 10.45 17.12
CA SER A 537 7.56 9.95 15.82
C SER A 537 7.07 10.84 14.66
N PRO A 538 7.74 11.99 14.41
CA PRO A 538 7.24 13.03 13.51
C PRO A 538 7.20 12.60 12.04
N GLN A 539 8.23 11.91 11.54
CA GLN A 539 8.26 11.41 10.17
C GLN A 539 7.10 10.44 9.89
N ALA A 540 6.89 9.47 10.79
CA ALA A 540 5.82 8.49 10.67
C ALA A 540 4.44 9.14 10.74
N GLY A 541 4.25 10.09 11.67
CA GLY A 541 3.03 10.88 11.81
C GLY A 541 2.71 11.70 10.55
N TYR A 542 3.69 12.41 10.01
CA TYR A 542 3.57 13.24 8.81
C TYR A 542 3.21 12.41 7.56
N ILE A 543 3.91 11.31 7.29
CA ILE A 543 3.62 10.47 6.12
C ILE A 543 2.26 9.80 6.26
N ALA A 544 1.93 9.28 7.45
CA ALA A 544 0.62 8.69 7.68
C ALA A 544 -0.51 9.73 7.56
N PHE A 545 -0.26 11.00 7.87
CA PHE A 545 -1.23 12.08 7.69
C PHE A 545 -1.45 12.38 6.20
N THR A 546 -0.40 12.74 5.47
CA THR A 546 -0.48 13.19 4.07
C THR A 546 -0.89 12.09 3.10
N LYS A 547 -0.44 10.84 3.32
CA LYS A 547 -0.68 9.70 2.42
C LYS A 547 -1.85 8.79 2.81
N SER A 548 -2.43 8.96 4.01
CA SER A 548 -3.58 8.15 4.46
C SER A 548 -4.73 9.00 4.95
N LEU A 549 -4.59 9.69 6.09
CA LEU A 549 -5.71 10.35 6.74
C LEU A 549 -6.31 11.46 5.87
N GLN A 550 -5.46 12.29 5.24
CA GLN A 550 -5.89 13.36 4.34
C GLN A 550 -6.66 12.86 3.11
N GLN A 551 -6.39 11.62 2.69
CA GLN A 551 -7.06 11.01 1.53
C GLN A 551 -8.49 10.56 1.85
N GLU A 552 -8.83 10.33 3.14
CA GLU A 552 -10.17 9.92 3.56
C GLU A 552 -11.21 11.04 3.34
N TRP A 553 -10.91 12.26 3.81
CA TRP A 553 -11.82 13.39 3.58
C TRP A 553 -11.72 13.93 2.15
N ALA A 554 -10.57 13.79 1.48
CA ALA A 554 -10.46 14.15 0.06
C ALA A 554 -11.46 13.36 -0.80
N PHE A 555 -11.73 12.08 -0.47
CA PHE A 555 -12.81 11.33 -1.13
C PHE A 555 -14.20 11.93 -0.82
N THR A 556 -14.47 12.29 0.43
CA THR A 556 -15.76 12.90 0.82
C THR A 556 -15.99 14.25 0.12
N GLN A 557 -14.94 15.06 -0.01
CA GLN A 557 -14.97 16.33 -0.75
C GLN A 557 -15.25 16.15 -2.24
N ARG A 558 -14.82 15.04 -2.85
CA ARG A 558 -15.12 14.77 -4.27
C ARG A 558 -16.58 14.42 -4.48
N VAL A 559 -17.18 13.67 -3.56
CA VAL A 559 -18.54 13.11 -3.73
C VAL A 559 -19.66 13.93 -3.08
N THR A 560 -19.35 14.85 -2.16
CA THR A 560 -20.36 15.63 -1.43
C THR A 560 -20.12 17.12 -1.63
N LYS A 561 -21.12 17.83 -2.14
CA LYS A 561 -21.14 19.30 -2.19
C LYS A 561 -21.19 19.85 -0.76
N SER A 562 -20.29 20.77 -0.42
CA SER A 562 -20.11 21.30 0.94
C SER A 562 -19.77 22.79 0.92
N LYS A 563 -19.99 23.48 2.03
CA LYS A 563 -19.56 24.88 2.23
C LYS A 563 -18.28 24.93 3.08
N ASP A 564 -17.48 25.97 2.92
CA ASP A 564 -16.20 26.13 3.64
C ASP A 564 -16.36 26.10 5.17
N GLU A 565 -17.49 26.60 5.67
CA GLU A 565 -17.85 26.64 7.10
C GLU A 565 -17.81 25.25 7.77
N GLU A 566 -18.23 24.21 7.05
CA GLU A 566 -18.33 22.84 7.58
C GLU A 566 -16.95 22.23 7.86
N TRP A 567 -15.91 22.73 7.19
CA TRP A 567 -14.53 22.24 7.30
C TRP A 567 -13.67 23.03 8.29
N LYS A 568 -14.15 24.18 8.79
CA LYS A 568 -13.42 25.04 9.73
C LYS A 568 -12.91 24.30 10.99
N PRO A 569 -13.69 23.44 11.66
CA PRO A 569 -13.21 22.72 12.85
C PRO A 569 -12.00 21.83 12.55
N LEU A 570 -11.99 21.17 11.39
CA LEU A 570 -10.88 20.34 10.96
C LEU A 570 -9.65 21.17 10.61
N LYS A 571 -9.84 22.27 9.86
CA LYS A 571 -8.79 23.24 9.53
C LYS A 571 -8.08 23.74 10.79
N GLU A 572 -8.86 24.18 11.79
CA GLU A 572 -8.30 24.66 13.06
C GLU A 572 -7.54 23.58 13.82
N CYS A 573 -8.06 22.35 13.85
CA CYS A 573 -7.39 21.24 14.52
C CYS A 573 -6.05 20.90 13.84
N ILE A 574 -6.00 20.89 12.51
CA ILE A 574 -4.76 20.65 11.75
C ILE A 574 -3.74 21.76 12.08
N ARG A 575 -4.19 23.01 12.06
CA ARG A 575 -3.34 24.18 12.30
C ARG A 575 -2.81 24.27 13.73
N LYS A 576 -3.67 24.05 14.74
CA LYS A 576 -3.32 24.23 16.16
C LYS A 576 -2.68 22.98 16.80
N LYS A 577 -2.90 21.78 16.26
CA LYS A 577 -2.41 20.52 16.88
C LYS A 577 -1.47 19.73 15.98
N MET A 578 -1.82 19.51 14.72
CA MET A 578 -1.03 18.62 13.84
C MET A 578 0.26 19.27 13.35
N ILE A 579 0.17 20.49 12.79
CA ILE A 579 1.33 21.21 12.27
C ILE A 579 2.38 21.43 13.37
N PRO A 580 2.02 21.93 14.58
CA PRO A 580 2.98 22.07 15.68
C PRO A 580 3.58 20.74 16.15
N ALA A 581 2.83 19.62 16.08
CA ALA A 581 3.38 18.32 16.44
C ALA A 581 4.44 17.81 15.45
N ILE A 582 4.30 18.16 14.16
CA ILE A 582 5.27 17.82 13.10
C ILE A 582 6.52 18.69 13.22
N VAL A 583 6.35 20.01 13.27
CA VAL A 583 7.46 20.99 13.25
C VAL A 583 8.13 21.10 14.62
N GLY A 584 7.38 20.92 15.71
CA GLY A 584 7.86 21.05 17.09
C GLY A 584 7.79 22.47 17.66
N LYS A 585 7.13 23.41 16.96
CA LYS A 585 6.97 24.83 17.36
C LYS A 585 5.60 25.34 16.93
N GLU A 586 5.15 26.44 17.54
CA GLU A 586 3.98 27.18 17.05
C GLU A 586 4.31 27.88 15.73
N THR A 587 3.31 28.02 14.85
CA THR A 587 3.51 28.43 13.46
C THR A 587 2.62 29.62 13.13
N SER A 588 3.19 30.63 12.47
CA SER A 588 2.45 31.82 12.04
C SER A 588 1.48 31.52 10.89
N ASP A 589 0.56 32.45 10.60
CA ASP A 589 -0.38 32.37 9.47
C ASP A 589 0.30 32.15 8.13
N VAL A 590 1.39 32.88 7.88
CA VAL A 590 2.18 32.80 6.64
C VAL A 590 2.86 31.43 6.52
N GLU A 591 3.40 30.90 7.63
CA GLU A 591 4.05 29.59 7.64
C GLU A 591 3.04 28.45 7.47
N ALA A 592 1.86 28.55 8.09
CA ALA A 592 0.78 27.61 7.88
C ALA A 592 0.35 27.56 6.41
N ALA A 593 0.16 28.73 5.78
CA ALA A 593 -0.15 28.85 4.35
C ALA A 593 0.97 28.29 3.45
N LEU A 594 2.24 28.45 3.84
CA LEU A 594 3.38 27.85 3.14
C LEU A 594 3.36 26.32 3.23
N TYR A 595 3.00 25.74 4.38
CA TYR A 595 2.93 24.29 4.58
C TYR A 595 1.82 23.61 3.79
N GLU A 596 0.77 24.36 3.41
CA GLU A 596 -0.29 23.87 2.52
C GLU A 596 0.20 23.54 1.11
N LEU A 597 1.22 24.26 0.64
CA LEU A 597 1.74 24.10 -0.71
C LEU A 597 2.37 22.72 -0.92
N PRO A 598 2.37 22.21 -2.17
CA PRO A 598 3.11 21.01 -2.51
C PRO A 598 4.59 21.10 -2.12
N VAL A 599 5.16 19.93 -1.82
CA VAL A 599 6.57 19.76 -1.45
C VAL A 599 7.55 20.34 -2.49
N LYS A 600 7.16 20.33 -3.79
CA LYS A 600 7.93 20.94 -4.89
C LYS A 600 8.02 22.47 -4.81
N PHE A 601 7.08 23.13 -4.15
CA PHE A 601 7.00 24.58 -3.96
C PHE A 601 7.38 25.01 -2.54
N GLY A 602 8.17 24.20 -1.84
CA GLY A 602 8.67 24.53 -0.50
C GLY A 602 7.75 24.13 0.65
N GLY A 603 6.49 23.74 0.40
CA GLY A 603 5.54 23.33 1.44
C GLY A 603 5.68 21.89 1.95
N LEU A 604 4.65 21.44 2.69
CA LEU A 604 4.53 20.10 3.29
C LEU A 604 3.34 19.30 2.73
N ALA A 605 2.60 19.83 1.76
CA ALA A 605 1.39 19.23 1.21
C ALA A 605 0.31 18.89 2.26
N ILE A 606 0.24 19.69 3.33
CA ILE A 606 -0.79 19.61 4.38
C ILE A 606 -1.94 20.51 3.94
N HIS A 607 -2.88 19.98 3.16
CA HIS A 607 -3.88 20.82 2.51
C HIS A 607 -4.94 21.33 3.49
N ASP A 608 -5.36 22.58 3.31
CA ASP A 608 -6.52 23.14 4.00
C ASP A 608 -7.80 22.51 3.45
N PRO A 609 -8.56 21.74 4.27
CA PRO A 609 -9.78 21.10 3.82
C PRO A 609 -10.85 22.10 3.36
N ALA A 610 -10.90 23.32 3.89
CA ALA A 610 -11.87 24.32 3.44
C ALA A 610 -11.60 24.72 1.99
N HIS A 611 -10.36 25.13 1.68
CA HIS A 611 -9.96 25.58 0.35
C HIS A 611 -10.02 24.48 -0.72
N THR A 612 -9.73 23.22 -0.36
CA THR A 612 -9.75 22.13 -1.36
C THR A 612 -11.13 21.57 -1.66
N SER A 613 -12.15 21.85 -0.83
CA SER A 613 -13.47 21.21 -0.91
C SER A 613 -14.16 21.44 -2.27
N ALA A 614 -14.38 22.71 -2.62
CA ALA A 614 -15.04 23.11 -3.87
C ALA A 614 -14.26 22.66 -5.12
N GLN A 615 -12.94 22.76 -5.07
CA GLN A 615 -12.07 22.34 -6.17
C GLN A 615 -12.17 20.83 -6.42
N HIS A 616 -12.02 20.01 -5.37
CA HIS A 616 -12.11 18.55 -5.48
C HIS A 616 -13.46 18.09 -6.03
N HIS A 617 -14.56 18.69 -5.58
CA HIS A 617 -15.90 18.36 -6.08
C HIS A 617 -16.04 18.67 -7.58
N THR A 618 -15.69 19.90 -7.98
CA THR A 618 -15.77 20.36 -9.38
C THR A 618 -14.92 19.49 -10.32
N ILE A 619 -13.71 19.13 -9.89
CA ILE A 619 -12.82 18.26 -10.67
C ILE A 619 -13.42 16.86 -10.81
N SER A 620 -13.97 16.31 -9.73
CA SER A 620 -14.59 14.98 -9.74
C SER A 620 -15.78 14.95 -10.71
N GLU A 621 -16.67 15.94 -10.65
CA GLU A 621 -17.81 16.08 -11.55
C GLU A 621 -17.36 16.19 -13.02
N ARG A 622 -16.41 17.08 -13.33
CA ARG A 622 -15.86 17.23 -14.69
C ARG A 622 -15.19 15.94 -15.19
N SER A 623 -14.46 15.25 -14.32
CA SER A 623 -13.72 14.03 -14.68
C SER A 623 -14.65 12.82 -14.92
N THR A 624 -15.81 12.80 -14.27
CA THR A 624 -16.78 11.69 -14.34
C THR A 624 -17.94 11.97 -15.29
N LYS A 625 -17.92 13.11 -16.00
CA LYS A 625 -19.00 13.54 -16.91
C LYS A 625 -19.46 12.46 -17.90
N ILE A 626 -18.53 11.75 -18.55
CA ILE A 626 -18.87 10.71 -19.55
C ILE A 626 -19.60 9.54 -18.88
N LEU A 627 -19.07 9.05 -17.76
CA LEU A 627 -19.71 7.99 -16.98
C LEU A 627 -21.07 8.43 -16.42
N THR A 628 -21.16 9.66 -15.93
CA THR A 628 -22.38 10.25 -15.37
C THR A 628 -23.48 10.31 -16.43
N ASN A 629 -23.16 10.80 -17.62
CA ASN A 629 -24.09 10.84 -18.75
C ASN A 629 -24.47 9.41 -19.20
N ALA A 630 -23.53 8.48 -19.27
CA ALA A 630 -23.85 7.10 -19.64
C ALA A 630 -24.86 6.45 -18.68
N ILE A 631 -24.76 6.73 -17.38
CA ILE A 631 -25.72 6.27 -16.36
C ILE A 631 -27.09 6.95 -16.54
N ILE A 632 -27.11 8.27 -16.75
CA ILE A 632 -28.34 9.07 -16.93
C ILE A 632 -29.08 8.66 -18.21
N ASP A 633 -28.35 8.50 -19.31
CA ASP A 633 -28.91 8.14 -20.62
C ASP A 633 -29.22 6.64 -20.71
N GLY A 634 -28.72 5.82 -19.77
CA GLY A 634 -28.90 4.37 -19.76
C GLY A 634 -28.11 3.63 -20.85
N VAL A 635 -27.14 4.30 -21.49
CA VAL A 635 -26.34 3.77 -22.59
C VAL A 635 -25.10 3.02 -22.10
N ASN A 636 -24.55 2.15 -22.95
CA ASN A 636 -23.30 1.47 -22.67
C ASN A 636 -22.14 2.48 -22.60
N LEU A 637 -21.28 2.29 -21.60
CA LEU A 637 -20.12 3.14 -21.39
C LEU A 637 -18.98 2.78 -22.36
N GLU A 638 -18.58 3.74 -23.20
CA GLU A 638 -17.31 3.68 -23.92
C GLU A 638 -16.13 3.87 -22.94
N ASN A 639 -15.61 2.76 -22.41
CA ASN A 639 -14.58 2.77 -21.39
C ASN A 639 -13.32 3.55 -21.81
N GLU A 640 -12.79 3.31 -23.01
CA GLU A 640 -11.58 3.99 -23.49
C GLU A 640 -11.74 5.52 -23.55
N ARG A 641 -12.87 5.99 -24.06
CA ARG A 641 -13.22 7.41 -24.15
C ARG A 641 -13.30 8.05 -22.76
N HIS A 642 -13.95 7.37 -21.82
CA HIS A 642 -14.01 7.80 -20.42
C HIS A 642 -12.63 7.89 -19.77
N GLU A 643 -11.77 6.88 -19.96
CA GLU A 643 -10.43 6.87 -19.38
C GLU A 643 -9.52 7.96 -19.95
N SER A 644 -9.61 8.20 -21.26
CA SER A 644 -8.86 9.25 -21.96
C SER A 644 -9.31 10.65 -21.48
N TRP A 645 -10.63 10.88 -21.40
CA TRP A 645 -11.19 12.13 -20.88
C TRP A 645 -10.77 12.38 -19.43
N LEU A 646 -10.91 11.38 -18.57
CA LEU A 646 -10.50 11.47 -17.17
C LEU A 646 -9.01 11.81 -17.03
N SER A 647 -8.15 11.18 -17.85
CA SER A 647 -6.72 11.46 -17.86
C SER A 647 -6.40 12.88 -18.34
N LYS A 648 -7.14 13.38 -19.35
CA LYS A 648 -7.02 14.75 -19.85
C LYS A 648 -7.42 15.78 -18.79
N VAL A 649 -8.58 15.62 -18.16
CA VAL A 649 -9.07 16.54 -17.11
C VAL A 649 -8.11 16.59 -15.92
N ILE A 650 -7.61 15.43 -15.47
CA ILE A 650 -6.63 15.37 -14.38
C ILE A 650 -5.31 16.07 -14.75
N ARG A 651 -4.88 15.96 -16.01
CA ARG A 651 -3.67 16.63 -16.50
C ARG A 651 -3.85 18.15 -16.52
N GLU A 652 -4.94 18.63 -17.12
CA GLU A 652 -5.29 20.06 -17.17
C GLU A 652 -5.38 20.68 -15.78
N ASP A 653 -6.04 19.99 -14.83
CA ASP A 653 -6.13 20.45 -13.46
C ASP A 653 -4.77 20.49 -12.77
N LYS A 654 -3.93 19.46 -12.97
CA LYS A 654 -2.58 19.42 -12.41
C LYS A 654 -1.71 20.58 -12.90
N ASP A 655 -1.87 20.96 -14.17
CA ASP A 655 -1.14 22.08 -14.77
C ASP A 655 -1.65 23.43 -14.21
N ASN A 656 -2.97 23.66 -14.22
CA ASN A 656 -3.60 24.84 -13.63
C ASN A 656 -3.28 25.03 -12.14
N ARG A 657 -3.37 23.93 -11.37
CA ARG A 657 -3.00 23.93 -9.95
C ARG A 657 -1.52 24.24 -9.77
N SER A 658 -0.67 23.71 -10.65
CA SER A 658 0.75 23.99 -10.60
C SER A 658 1.08 25.45 -10.89
N GLU A 659 0.28 26.16 -11.68
CA GLU A 659 0.45 27.60 -11.93
C GLU A 659 -0.01 28.43 -10.73
N ARG A 660 -1.21 28.18 -10.23
CA ARG A 660 -1.72 28.85 -9.01
C ARG A 660 -0.80 28.65 -7.81
N ASP A 661 -0.31 27.43 -7.62
CA ASP A 661 0.62 27.12 -6.53
C ASP A 661 1.97 27.85 -6.71
N LYS A 662 2.44 28.11 -7.93
CA LYS A 662 3.66 28.92 -8.20
C LYS A 662 3.43 30.38 -7.81
N GLU A 663 2.32 30.97 -8.21
CA GLU A 663 1.98 32.35 -7.88
C GLU A 663 1.83 32.53 -6.37
N ARG A 664 1.08 31.64 -5.72
CA ARG A 664 0.91 31.62 -4.26
C ARG A 664 2.25 31.44 -3.54
N CYS A 665 3.13 30.58 -4.08
CA CYS A 665 4.48 30.40 -3.56
C CYS A 665 5.29 31.70 -3.62
N HIS A 666 5.29 32.43 -4.75
CA HIS A 666 6.00 33.69 -4.87
C HIS A 666 5.50 34.74 -3.86
N ASN A 667 4.18 34.88 -3.72
CA ASN A 667 3.56 35.84 -2.79
C ASN A 667 3.84 35.51 -1.32
N LEU A 668 3.85 34.23 -0.94
CA LEU A 668 4.15 33.82 0.43
C LEU A 668 5.64 33.96 0.75
N ILE A 669 6.52 33.65 -0.21
CA ILE A 669 7.96 33.80 0.01
C ILE A 669 8.31 35.27 0.18
N SER A 670 7.73 36.20 -0.59
CA SER A 670 8.04 37.64 -0.44
C SER A 670 7.69 38.22 0.93
N GLN A 671 6.82 37.57 1.70
CA GLN A 671 6.45 38.01 3.06
C GLN A 671 7.43 37.52 4.15
N LEU A 672 8.37 36.62 3.81
CA LEU A 672 9.35 36.09 4.76
C LEU A 672 10.60 36.98 4.85
N SER A 673 11.42 36.80 5.89
CA SER A 673 12.71 37.50 6.02
C SER A 673 13.69 37.12 4.90
N THR A 674 14.52 38.06 4.45
CA THR A 674 15.44 37.91 3.31
C THR A 674 16.30 36.64 3.38
N GLY A 675 16.78 36.28 4.57
CA GLY A 675 17.51 35.04 4.80
C GLY A 675 16.69 33.79 4.47
N ARG A 676 15.44 33.70 4.96
CA ARG A 676 14.53 32.57 4.70
C ARG A 676 14.06 32.52 3.25
N GLN A 677 13.87 33.68 2.61
CA GLN A 677 13.53 33.77 1.19
C GLN A 677 14.59 33.10 0.32
N ASN A 678 15.86 33.43 0.56
CA ASN A 678 16.98 32.88 -0.20
C ASN A 678 17.06 31.35 -0.04
N LYS A 679 16.83 30.81 1.16
CA LYS A 679 16.75 29.36 1.40
C LYS A 679 15.67 28.68 0.56
N LEU A 680 14.44 29.17 0.67
CA LEU A 680 13.31 28.55 -0.01
C LEU A 680 13.45 28.63 -1.53
N ARG A 681 13.92 29.77 -2.07
CA ARG A 681 14.23 29.90 -3.50
C ARG A 681 15.30 28.91 -3.96
N ARG A 682 16.36 28.68 -3.18
CA ARG A 682 17.40 27.67 -3.47
C ARG A 682 16.84 26.24 -3.48
N ILE A 683 16.00 25.91 -2.50
CA ILE A 683 15.38 24.58 -2.34
C ILE A 683 14.39 24.28 -3.47
N ILE A 684 13.56 25.26 -3.82
CA ILE A 684 12.56 25.15 -4.89
C ILE A 684 13.25 25.04 -6.25
N GLY A 685 14.23 25.90 -6.52
CA GLY A 685 14.95 25.92 -7.80
C GLY A 685 15.70 24.61 -8.11
N ASN A 686 16.12 23.85 -7.09
CA ASN A 686 16.90 22.61 -7.26
C ASN A 686 16.13 21.34 -6.82
N ASN A 687 14.83 21.44 -6.52
CA ASN A 687 13.94 20.32 -6.20
C ASN A 687 14.47 19.37 -5.10
N THR A 688 15.01 19.92 -4.00
CA THR A 688 15.69 19.14 -2.94
C THR A 688 14.75 18.52 -1.90
N SER A 689 13.45 18.45 -2.22
CA SER A 689 12.38 18.14 -1.26
C SER A 689 11.83 16.72 -1.35
N GLN A 690 12.44 15.85 -2.16
CA GLN A 690 11.87 14.55 -2.50
C GLN A 690 11.78 13.60 -1.30
N TRP A 691 12.68 13.73 -0.33
CA TRP A 691 12.69 12.96 0.92
C TRP A 691 11.38 13.07 1.75
N LEU A 692 10.63 14.17 1.65
CA LEU A 692 9.33 14.36 2.32
C LEU A 692 8.18 13.56 1.69
N SER A 693 8.37 12.99 0.49
CA SER A 693 7.33 12.24 -0.22
C SER A 693 7.41 10.73 0.00
N VAL A 694 8.45 10.27 0.71
CA VAL A 694 8.89 8.88 0.77
C VAL A 694 8.36 8.20 2.03
N ILE A 695 7.98 6.93 1.90
CA ILE A 695 7.56 6.09 3.03
C ILE A 695 8.83 5.68 3.79
N PRO A 696 8.89 5.83 5.13
CA PRO A 696 10.10 5.60 5.93
C PRO A 696 10.37 4.11 6.14
N VAL A 697 10.57 3.35 5.06
CA VAL A 697 10.82 1.91 5.13
C VAL A 697 12.21 1.66 5.72
N ALA A 698 12.28 1.07 6.91
CA ALA A 698 13.53 0.84 7.64
C ALA A 698 14.45 -0.16 6.92
N ALA A 699 13.88 -1.17 6.25
CA ALA A 699 14.63 -2.14 5.45
C ALA A 699 15.40 -1.47 4.29
N ASP A 700 14.89 -0.33 3.82
CA ASP A 700 15.51 0.49 2.78
C ASP A 700 16.30 1.66 3.39
N ASN A 701 16.56 1.70 4.70
CA ASN A 701 17.22 2.82 5.38
C ASN A 701 16.59 4.19 5.05
N LEU A 702 15.26 4.27 4.88
CA LEU A 702 14.53 5.50 4.56
C LEU A 702 13.96 6.21 5.81
N ASP A 703 14.15 5.61 6.98
CA ASP A 703 13.73 6.15 8.28
C ASP A 703 14.74 7.16 8.83
N LEU A 704 14.21 8.19 9.50
CA LEU A 704 14.94 9.23 10.20
C LEU A 704 14.53 9.22 11.67
N SER A 705 15.49 9.53 12.56
CA SER A 705 15.15 9.75 13.96
C SER A 705 14.25 10.99 14.13
N PRO A 706 13.48 11.09 15.24
CA PRO A 706 12.65 12.26 15.50
C PRO A 706 13.42 13.59 15.47
N SER A 707 14.65 13.59 16.00
CA SER A 707 15.56 14.74 15.96
C SER A 707 16.04 15.04 14.54
N GLN A 708 16.51 14.03 13.79
CA GLN A 708 16.95 14.20 12.41
C GLN A 708 15.88 14.82 11.52
N PHE A 709 14.62 14.38 11.68
CA PHE A 709 13.50 14.90 10.90
C PHE A 709 13.18 16.37 11.24
N ARG A 710 13.15 16.73 12.53
CA ARG A 710 12.89 18.12 12.96
C ARG A 710 14.04 19.05 12.61
N ASP A 711 15.28 18.60 12.77
CA ASP A 711 16.47 19.37 12.38
C ASP A 711 16.45 19.65 10.86
N ALA A 712 16.07 18.66 10.04
CA ALA A 712 15.94 18.83 8.60
C ALA A 712 14.85 19.85 8.21
N LEU A 713 13.70 19.84 8.90
CA LEU A 713 12.66 20.86 8.72
C LEU A 713 13.14 22.24 9.18
N ALA A 714 13.90 22.32 10.27
CA ALA A 714 14.44 23.58 10.77
C ALA A 714 15.46 24.17 9.79
N VAL A 715 16.35 23.35 9.22
CA VAL A 715 17.28 23.78 8.15
C VAL A 715 16.50 24.29 6.94
N ARG A 716 15.47 23.56 6.51
CA ARG A 716 14.65 23.88 5.32
C ARG A 716 13.97 25.25 5.44
N TYR A 717 13.38 25.56 6.59
CA TYR A 717 12.64 26.80 6.81
C TYR A 717 13.46 27.93 7.46
N GLY A 718 14.73 27.65 7.81
CA GLY A 718 15.59 28.62 8.50
C GLY A 718 15.11 28.92 9.93
N HIS A 719 14.60 27.89 10.61
CA HIS A 719 14.22 27.96 12.03
C HIS A 719 15.40 27.68 12.94
N GLU A 720 15.32 28.15 14.18
CA GLU A 720 16.28 27.78 15.23
C GLU A 720 16.12 26.32 15.64
N PHE A 721 17.25 25.65 15.90
CA PHE A 721 17.24 24.29 16.39
C PHE A 721 16.76 24.25 17.84
N SER A 722 15.89 23.30 18.17
CA SER A 722 15.46 23.05 19.54
C SER A 722 16.50 22.22 20.30
N ASP A 723 16.67 22.53 21.58
CA ASP A 723 17.50 21.78 22.54
C ASP A 723 19.00 21.76 22.21
N LEU A 724 19.54 22.90 21.75
CA LEU A 724 20.99 23.09 21.64
C LEU A 724 21.61 23.47 22.99
N PRO A 725 22.82 22.98 23.32
CA PRO A 725 23.56 23.46 24.48
C PRO A 725 23.90 24.94 24.29
N GLN A 726 23.92 25.74 25.37
CA GLN A 726 24.23 27.18 25.28
C GLN A 726 25.62 27.46 24.69
N TYR A 727 26.60 26.60 25.01
CA TYR A 727 27.98 26.71 24.56
C TYR A 727 28.45 25.45 23.85
N CYS A 728 29.39 25.62 22.91
CA CYS A 728 30.03 24.54 22.19
C CYS A 728 30.99 23.76 23.09
N ASP A 729 30.73 22.46 23.23
CA ASP A 729 31.49 21.51 24.06
C ASP A 729 32.95 21.32 23.61
N GLY A 730 33.27 21.71 22.36
CA GLY A 730 34.61 21.63 21.78
C GLY A 730 35.38 22.95 21.70
N CYS A 731 34.72 24.10 21.49
CA CYS A 731 35.42 25.38 21.30
C CYS A 731 34.97 26.52 22.23
N GLY A 732 33.99 26.29 23.12
CA GLY A 732 33.53 27.25 24.12
C GLY A 732 32.71 28.44 23.59
N LEU A 733 32.54 28.58 22.28
CA LEU A 733 31.74 29.66 21.68
C LEU A 733 30.23 29.41 21.84
N PRO A 734 29.39 30.46 21.80
CA PRO A 734 27.93 30.32 21.80
C PRO A 734 27.44 29.43 20.64
N MET A 735 26.59 28.46 20.96
CA MET A 735 26.10 27.48 19.97
C MET A 735 24.95 28.06 19.13
N THR A 736 25.29 28.89 18.15
CA THR A 736 24.32 29.34 17.13
C THR A 736 24.14 28.29 16.05
N ASN A 737 23.02 28.34 15.30
CA ASN A 737 22.77 27.42 14.16
C ASN A 737 23.95 27.37 13.17
N ASN A 738 24.54 28.54 12.89
CA ASN A 738 25.70 28.65 12.00
C ASN A 738 26.97 28.07 12.62
N HIS A 739 27.18 28.26 13.93
CA HIS A 739 28.31 27.66 14.64
C HIS A 739 28.22 26.13 14.65
N ALA A 740 27.03 25.58 14.92
CA ALA A 740 26.80 24.13 14.96
C ALA A 740 27.18 23.43 13.63
N LEU A 741 26.90 24.09 12.49
CA LEU A 741 27.18 23.55 11.16
C LEU A 741 28.63 23.72 10.68
N ASN A 742 29.34 24.75 11.19
CA ASN A 742 30.65 25.16 10.68
C ASN A 742 31.83 24.83 11.63
N CYS A 743 31.57 24.43 12.88
CA CYS A 743 32.62 24.17 13.85
C CYS A 743 33.53 23.01 13.42
N LEU A 744 34.85 23.28 13.34
CA LEU A 744 35.87 22.29 12.94
C LEU A 744 36.36 21.41 14.10
N LYS A 745 36.05 21.76 15.36
CA LYS A 745 36.48 21.02 16.56
C LYS A 745 35.65 19.74 16.73
N GLY A 746 36.30 18.67 17.20
CA GLY A 746 35.69 17.34 17.38
C GLY A 746 35.64 16.44 16.14
N GLY A 747 36.04 16.94 14.97
CA GLY A 747 36.11 16.15 13.74
C GLY A 747 34.75 15.79 13.13
N LEU A 748 33.64 16.38 13.62
CA LEU A 748 32.29 16.10 13.13
C LEU A 748 32.06 16.49 11.67
N VAL A 749 32.82 17.45 11.14
CA VAL A 749 32.77 17.82 9.72
C VAL A 749 33.31 16.68 8.84
N LYS A 750 34.40 16.01 9.27
CA LYS A 750 34.99 14.84 8.61
C LYS A 750 34.16 13.57 8.85
N ARG A 751 33.80 13.27 10.11
CA ARG A 751 32.91 12.14 10.44
C ARG A 751 31.54 12.23 9.76
N GLY A 752 31.04 13.45 9.56
CA GLY A 752 29.81 13.72 8.80
C GLY A 752 29.89 13.34 7.31
N HIS A 753 31.09 13.09 6.79
CA HIS A 753 31.36 12.55 5.45
C HIS A 753 31.69 11.06 5.51
N ASP A 754 32.50 10.65 6.49
CA ASP A 754 33.20 9.36 6.50
C ASP A 754 32.44 8.19 7.17
N GLN A 755 31.39 8.46 7.96
CA GLN A 755 30.72 7.41 8.71
C GLN A 755 29.66 6.65 7.88
N CYS A 756 29.57 5.33 8.07
CA CYS A 756 28.63 4.45 7.38
C CYS A 756 27.18 4.97 7.45
N GLY A 757 26.54 5.10 6.27
CA GLY A 757 25.19 5.64 6.11
C GLY A 757 25.11 7.15 5.84
N LEU A 758 26.25 7.84 5.77
CA LEU A 758 26.38 9.25 5.39
C LEU A 758 26.76 9.40 3.90
N VAL A 759 27.11 10.61 3.47
CA VAL A 759 27.16 10.97 2.05
C VAL A 759 28.15 10.11 1.24
N ARG A 760 29.37 9.90 1.75
CA ARG A 760 30.41 9.12 1.05
C ARG A 760 30.05 7.64 0.93
N ASP A 761 29.86 6.98 2.07
CA ASP A 761 29.62 5.54 2.11
C ASP A 761 28.30 5.16 1.41
N GLN A 762 27.28 6.02 1.48
CA GLN A 762 26.06 5.81 0.71
C GLN A 762 26.30 5.95 -0.80
N CYS A 763 27.10 6.92 -1.24
CA CYS A 763 27.47 7.04 -2.65
C CYS A 763 28.31 5.85 -3.12
N ALA A 764 29.24 5.36 -2.29
CA ALA A 764 30.03 4.17 -2.58
C ALA A 764 29.16 2.90 -2.65
N LEU A 765 28.20 2.75 -1.74
CA LEU A 765 27.24 1.64 -1.74
C LEU A 765 26.33 1.66 -2.97
N MET A 766 25.86 2.84 -3.40
CA MET A 766 25.08 2.95 -4.63
C MET A 766 25.95 2.71 -5.87
N ALA A 767 27.18 3.22 -5.86
CA ALA A 767 28.14 3.01 -6.93
C ALA A 767 28.53 1.53 -7.08
N SER A 768 28.67 0.76 -6.00
CA SER A 768 29.00 -0.66 -6.08
C SER A 768 27.88 -1.52 -6.68
N MET A 769 26.63 -1.01 -6.68
CA MET A 769 25.53 -1.62 -7.43
C MET A 769 25.63 -1.29 -8.94
N ALA A 770 26.12 -0.10 -9.27
CA ALA A 770 26.19 0.43 -10.64
C ALA A 770 27.46 -0.01 -11.40
N TRP A 771 28.63 -0.01 -10.76
CA TRP A 771 29.93 -0.29 -11.37
C TRP A 771 30.71 -1.38 -10.60
N LYS A 772 31.77 -1.88 -11.22
CA LYS A 772 32.74 -2.80 -10.61
C LYS A 772 33.93 -1.98 -10.07
N GLU A 773 34.68 -2.54 -9.11
CA GLU A 773 35.91 -1.92 -8.55
C GLU A 773 35.70 -0.54 -7.89
N VAL A 774 34.74 -0.47 -6.97
CA VAL A 774 34.55 0.72 -6.11
C VAL A 774 35.41 0.57 -4.86
N ALA A 775 36.23 1.58 -4.56
CA ALA A 775 37.00 1.64 -3.32
C ALA A 775 36.74 2.98 -2.59
N THR A 776 36.72 2.93 -1.26
CA THR A 776 36.66 4.11 -0.39
C THR A 776 38.05 4.47 0.09
N GLU A 777 38.32 5.77 0.29
CA GLU A 777 39.62 6.29 0.75
C GLU A 777 40.84 5.88 -0.12
N PRO A 778 40.77 5.96 -1.47
CA PRO A 778 41.95 5.69 -2.31
C PRO A 778 43.07 6.72 -2.11
N VAL A 779 44.30 6.25 -1.99
CA VAL A 779 45.50 7.08 -2.01
C VAL A 779 45.81 7.49 -3.45
N LEU A 780 45.85 8.80 -3.72
CA LEU A 780 46.23 9.40 -5.01
C LEU A 780 47.73 9.70 -5.09
N GLN A 781 48.33 10.11 -3.97
CA GLN A 781 49.75 10.41 -3.89
C GLN A 781 50.26 9.99 -2.50
N GLU A 782 51.25 9.11 -2.47
CA GLU A 782 51.98 8.78 -1.25
C GLU A 782 52.83 9.96 -0.82
N GLY A 783 52.86 10.26 0.48
CA GLY A 783 53.66 11.36 1.00
C GLY A 783 55.14 11.04 0.90
N LEU A 784 55.87 11.82 0.09
CA LEU A 784 57.33 11.88 0.09
C LEU A 784 57.76 13.27 0.56
N GLU A 785 58.91 13.33 1.25
CA GLU A 785 59.48 14.45 2.00
C GLU A 785 58.88 15.84 1.69
N GLY A 786 58.07 16.35 2.62
CA GLY A 786 57.51 17.70 2.58
C GLY A 786 56.11 17.84 1.97
N ASN A 787 55.58 16.82 1.27
CA ASN A 787 54.22 16.85 0.72
C ASN A 787 53.25 15.90 1.47
N PRO A 788 52.09 16.37 1.94
CA PRO A 788 51.12 15.54 2.65
C PRO A 788 50.44 14.53 1.71
N THR A 789 50.22 13.30 2.19
CA THR A 789 49.49 12.24 1.49
C THR A 789 48.12 12.74 1.00
N LEU A 790 47.85 12.59 -0.30
CA LEU A 790 46.56 12.95 -0.90
C LEU A 790 45.68 11.71 -0.98
N VAL A 791 44.59 11.73 -0.23
CA VAL A 791 43.55 10.69 -0.22
C VAL A 791 42.25 11.31 -0.76
N ALA A 792 41.61 10.61 -1.72
CA ALA A 792 40.26 10.95 -2.19
C ALA A 792 39.21 10.14 -1.42
N ASP A 793 37.94 10.50 -1.54
CA ASP A 793 36.88 9.83 -0.79
C ASP A 793 36.44 8.52 -1.46
N ILE A 794 36.31 8.52 -2.80
CA ILE A 794 35.80 7.37 -3.56
C ILE A 794 36.58 7.21 -4.87
N LYS A 795 36.94 5.97 -5.21
CA LYS A 795 37.42 5.54 -6.53
C LYS A 795 36.33 4.70 -7.20
N ILE A 796 36.02 4.99 -8.46
CA ILE A 796 35.10 4.19 -9.28
C ILE A 796 35.68 4.02 -10.67
N HIS A 797 35.70 2.81 -11.19
CA HIS A 797 36.12 2.53 -12.56
C HIS A 797 34.92 2.59 -13.53
N GLY A 798 35.10 3.21 -14.70
CA GLY A 798 34.10 3.15 -15.78
C GLY A 798 32.93 4.15 -15.69
N VAL A 799 33.05 5.23 -14.90
CA VAL A 799 31.96 6.22 -14.75
C VAL A 799 31.83 7.12 -15.97
N TRP A 800 32.92 7.78 -16.36
CA TRP A 800 32.95 8.73 -17.49
C TRP A 800 33.39 8.07 -18.78
N ASN A 801 34.49 7.31 -18.71
CA ASN A 801 35.00 6.50 -19.80
C ASN A 801 35.10 5.04 -19.32
N PRO A 802 34.71 4.04 -20.12
CA PRO A 802 34.70 2.63 -19.71
C PRO A 802 36.04 2.11 -19.18
N GLU A 803 37.15 2.64 -19.68
CA GLU A 803 38.52 2.18 -19.36
C GLU A 803 39.25 3.05 -18.34
N ARG A 804 38.67 4.18 -17.91
CA ARG A 804 39.33 5.11 -16.97
C ARG A 804 38.73 5.05 -15.58
N THR A 805 39.60 5.23 -14.60
CA THR A 805 39.23 5.42 -13.20
C THR A 805 38.82 6.88 -12.97
N ALA A 806 37.78 7.08 -12.16
CA ALA A 806 37.34 8.38 -11.68
C ALA A 806 37.47 8.44 -10.14
N PHE A 807 38.08 9.51 -9.65
CA PHE A 807 38.20 9.84 -8.23
C PHE A 807 37.21 10.93 -7.85
N PHE A 808 36.61 10.78 -6.68
CA PHE A 808 35.60 11.69 -6.16
C PHE A 808 35.95 12.15 -4.76
N ASP A 809 35.64 13.41 -4.46
CA ASP A 809 35.79 14.01 -3.14
C ASP A 809 34.54 14.85 -2.81
N THR A 810 34.02 14.68 -1.61
CA THR A 810 32.73 15.22 -1.17
C THR A 810 32.91 16.44 -0.29
N ARG A 811 32.14 17.52 -0.55
CA ARG A 811 32.11 18.70 0.31
C ARG A 811 30.68 19.15 0.59
N VAL A 812 30.33 19.22 1.88
CA VAL A 812 29.05 19.77 2.37
C VAL A 812 29.28 21.20 2.88
N ILE A 813 28.65 22.19 2.25
CA ILE A 813 28.86 23.63 2.50
C ILE A 813 27.62 24.23 3.17
N ASN A 814 27.79 24.99 4.25
CA ASN A 814 26.75 25.87 4.76
C ASN A 814 26.68 27.15 3.90
N ALA A 815 25.64 27.29 3.09
CA ALA A 815 25.45 28.43 2.18
C ALA A 815 25.07 29.73 2.92
N ASP A 816 24.73 29.67 4.21
CA ASP A 816 24.35 30.83 5.05
C ASP A 816 25.45 31.23 6.04
N ALA A 817 26.66 30.70 5.88
CA ALA A 817 27.79 31.18 6.67
C ALA A 817 27.99 32.69 6.41
N SER A 818 28.35 33.45 7.44
CA SER A 818 28.58 34.89 7.34
C SER A 818 29.57 35.27 6.23
N SER A 819 30.54 34.39 5.94
CA SER A 819 31.51 34.52 4.84
C SER A 819 30.90 34.52 3.44
N TYR A 820 29.66 34.05 3.28
CA TYR A 820 28.97 33.87 1.99
C TYR A 820 27.69 34.69 1.86
N ALA A 821 27.38 35.56 2.82
CA ALA A 821 26.11 36.27 2.92
C ALA A 821 25.73 37.10 1.67
N THR A 822 26.71 37.56 0.88
CA THR A 822 26.51 38.37 -0.34
C THR A 822 26.57 37.58 -1.65
N GLN A 823 26.87 36.27 -1.62
CA GLN A 823 27.13 35.48 -2.82
C GLN A 823 25.99 34.51 -3.15
N GLU A 824 25.66 34.37 -4.43
CA GLU A 824 24.73 33.34 -4.88
C GLU A 824 25.33 31.93 -4.74
N TRP A 825 24.50 30.93 -4.44
CA TRP A 825 24.91 29.53 -4.30
C TRP A 825 25.70 29.00 -5.51
N LYS A 826 25.32 29.38 -6.73
CA LYS A 826 26.01 28.96 -7.96
C LYS A 826 27.47 29.41 -7.96
N VAL A 827 27.77 30.59 -7.41
CA VAL A 827 29.13 31.14 -7.32
C VAL A 827 29.91 30.43 -6.23
N ILE A 828 29.31 30.24 -5.05
CA ILE A 828 29.93 29.54 -3.92
C ILE A 828 30.31 28.10 -4.30
N ALA A 829 29.38 27.37 -4.93
CA ALA A 829 29.60 25.99 -5.36
C ALA A 829 30.70 25.90 -6.43
N ARG A 830 30.71 26.81 -7.43
CA ARG A 830 31.78 26.86 -8.45
C ARG A 830 33.14 27.18 -7.84
N ASN A 831 33.23 28.12 -6.91
CA ASN A 831 34.49 28.47 -6.27
C ASN A 831 35.03 27.30 -5.43
N ALA A 832 34.14 26.58 -4.73
CA ALA A 832 34.51 25.37 -4.01
C ALA A 832 34.95 24.23 -4.95
N ALA A 833 34.29 24.07 -6.11
CA ALA A 833 34.67 23.10 -7.14
C ALA A 833 36.06 23.41 -7.70
N LYS A 834 36.29 24.66 -8.10
CA LYS A 834 37.61 25.14 -8.57
C LYS A 834 38.72 24.92 -7.53
N ALA A 835 38.43 25.15 -6.25
CA ALA A 835 39.40 24.90 -5.19
C ALA A 835 39.77 23.42 -5.04
N LYS A 836 38.82 22.50 -5.28
CA LYS A 836 39.06 21.05 -5.27
C LYS A 836 39.80 20.61 -6.54
N HIS A 837 39.39 21.07 -7.71
CA HIS A 837 40.09 20.85 -8.98
C HIS A 837 41.57 21.25 -8.89
N ARG A 838 41.86 22.46 -8.40
CA ARG A 838 43.25 22.93 -8.18
C ARG A 838 44.09 22.02 -7.26
N LYS A 839 43.46 21.29 -6.35
CA LYS A 839 44.14 20.41 -5.39
C LYS A 839 44.34 18.99 -5.91
N TYR A 840 43.40 18.46 -6.68
CA TYR A 840 43.36 17.03 -7.02
C TYR A 840 43.58 16.71 -8.50
N ASP A 841 43.39 17.67 -9.42
CA ASP A 841 43.43 17.38 -10.86
C ASP A 841 44.81 16.88 -11.30
N ARG A 842 45.90 17.55 -10.90
CA ARG A 842 47.26 17.13 -11.26
C ARG A 842 47.56 15.70 -10.80
N ALA A 843 47.27 15.39 -9.54
CA ALA A 843 47.50 14.05 -8.98
C ALA A 843 46.62 12.97 -9.63
N ALA A 844 45.41 13.32 -10.08
CA ALA A 844 44.55 12.39 -10.82
C ALA A 844 45.04 12.19 -12.27
N GLU A 845 45.50 13.26 -12.94
CA GLU A 845 46.08 13.21 -14.29
C GLU A 845 47.36 12.37 -14.34
N ASP A 846 48.22 12.48 -13.32
CA ASP A 846 49.43 11.67 -13.17
C ASP A 846 49.11 10.16 -13.12
N LEU A 847 47.95 9.79 -12.54
CA LEU A 847 47.44 8.42 -12.50
C LEU A 847 46.58 8.03 -13.73
N ARG A 848 46.54 8.88 -14.77
CA ARG A 848 45.68 8.74 -15.96
C ARG A 848 44.19 8.60 -15.62
N ALA A 849 43.79 9.15 -14.47
CA ALA A 849 42.44 9.12 -13.96
C ALA A 849 41.75 10.47 -14.16
N SER A 850 40.44 10.51 -13.89
CA SER A 850 39.65 11.74 -13.88
C SER A 850 39.25 12.11 -12.45
N PHE A 851 39.14 13.39 -12.13
CA PHE A 851 38.66 13.86 -10.83
C PHE A 851 37.32 14.58 -10.96
N THR A 852 36.40 14.36 -10.03
CA THR A 852 35.11 15.05 -9.98
C THR A 852 34.73 15.43 -8.55
N PRO A 853 34.59 16.73 -8.22
CA PRO A 853 34.15 17.17 -6.90
C PRO A 853 32.63 17.00 -6.70
N LEU A 854 32.26 16.34 -5.61
CA LEU A 854 30.87 16.13 -5.18
C LEU A 854 30.47 17.19 -4.15
N ILE A 855 30.02 18.35 -4.61
CA ILE A 855 29.65 19.48 -3.75
C ILE A 855 28.14 19.54 -3.52
N VAL A 856 27.75 19.66 -2.25
CA VAL A 856 26.35 19.78 -1.82
C VAL A 856 26.21 20.84 -0.71
N SER A 857 25.09 21.55 -0.67
CA SER A 857 24.78 22.48 0.41
C SER A 857 24.24 21.73 1.64
N ALA A 858 24.27 22.38 2.80
CA ALA A 858 23.59 21.90 4.00
C ALA A 858 22.05 21.82 3.83
N GLU A 859 21.49 22.42 2.77
CA GLU A 859 20.05 22.29 2.44
C GLU A 859 19.78 21.14 1.45
N GLY A 860 20.84 20.45 1.00
CA GLY A 860 20.76 19.36 0.02
C GLY A 860 20.85 19.80 -1.45
N VAL A 861 21.22 21.05 -1.73
CA VAL A 861 21.37 21.57 -3.11
C VAL A 861 22.70 21.12 -3.69
N MET A 862 22.68 20.47 -4.85
CA MET A 862 23.87 19.86 -5.46
C MET A 862 24.52 20.76 -6.52
N HIS A 863 25.82 20.61 -6.72
CA HIS A 863 26.54 21.20 -7.85
C HIS A 863 26.26 20.42 -9.15
N ARG A 864 26.43 21.08 -10.32
CA ARG A 864 26.18 20.49 -11.64
C ARG A 864 26.90 19.16 -11.85
N GLU A 865 28.16 19.07 -11.47
CA GLU A 865 28.96 17.84 -11.63
C GLU A 865 28.46 16.70 -10.75
N TYR A 866 28.01 16.99 -9.53
CA TYR A 866 27.39 15.99 -8.67
C TYR A 866 26.04 15.52 -9.27
N GLU A 867 25.24 16.42 -9.81
CA GLU A 867 24.01 16.02 -10.51
C GLU A 867 24.29 15.14 -11.73
N THR A 868 25.32 15.44 -12.51
CA THR A 868 25.74 14.62 -13.66
C THR A 868 26.17 13.23 -13.20
N PHE A 869 26.96 13.14 -12.12
CA PHE A 869 27.36 11.85 -11.54
C PHE A 869 26.14 11.01 -11.12
N LEU A 870 25.18 11.60 -10.41
CA LEU A 870 23.96 10.88 -10.00
C LEU A 870 23.07 10.50 -11.18
N LYS A 871 23.03 11.31 -12.25
CA LYS A 871 22.32 10.96 -13.49
C LYS A 871 22.96 9.75 -14.18
N GLN A 872 24.29 9.73 -14.30
CA GLN A 872 25.01 8.61 -14.90
C GLN A 872 24.78 7.32 -14.09
N MET A 873 24.86 7.42 -12.76
CA MET A 873 24.53 6.32 -11.86
C MET A 873 23.09 5.83 -12.06
N ALA A 874 22.13 6.75 -12.18
CA ALA A 874 20.74 6.39 -12.41
C ALA A 874 20.53 5.69 -13.75
N ILE A 875 21.22 6.10 -14.83
CA ILE A 875 21.16 5.45 -16.16
C ILE A 875 21.69 4.02 -16.07
N THR A 876 22.90 3.83 -15.55
CA THR A 876 23.52 2.50 -15.43
C THR A 876 22.69 1.56 -14.55
N LEU A 877 22.12 2.07 -13.45
CA LEU A 877 21.20 1.29 -12.61
C LEU A 877 19.87 1.01 -13.30
N SER A 878 19.37 1.94 -14.13
CA SER A 878 18.13 1.78 -14.90
C SER A 878 18.24 0.60 -15.86
N GLU A 879 19.36 0.51 -16.57
CA GLU A 879 19.68 -0.57 -17.50
C GLU A 879 19.82 -1.90 -16.75
N LYS A 880 20.64 -1.95 -15.70
CA LYS A 880 20.86 -3.16 -14.90
C LYS A 880 19.60 -3.69 -14.23
N TRP A 881 18.73 -2.80 -13.74
CA TRP A 881 17.51 -3.18 -13.05
C TRP A 881 16.31 -3.35 -14.00
N SER A 882 16.48 -3.01 -15.28
CA SER A 882 15.40 -2.96 -16.27
C SER A 882 14.18 -2.18 -15.74
N LYS A 883 14.44 -1.05 -15.08
CA LYS A 883 13.42 -0.16 -14.50
C LYS A 883 13.36 1.15 -15.26
N PRO A 884 12.24 1.91 -15.19
CA PRO A 884 12.18 3.25 -15.77
C PRO A 884 13.19 4.19 -15.12
N LEU A 885 13.90 4.96 -15.94
CA LEU A 885 14.93 5.92 -15.48
C LEU A 885 14.40 6.91 -14.45
N SER A 886 13.13 7.31 -14.55
CA SER A 886 12.47 8.20 -13.60
C SER A 886 12.44 7.63 -12.19
N GLN A 887 12.15 6.33 -12.03
CA GLN A 887 12.10 5.66 -10.72
C GLN A 887 13.49 5.52 -10.13
N THR A 888 14.47 5.12 -10.94
CA THR A 888 15.86 4.96 -10.51
C THR A 888 16.48 6.29 -10.12
N THR A 889 16.24 7.35 -10.90
CA THR A 889 16.68 8.72 -10.59
C THR A 889 16.10 9.20 -9.26
N GLN A 890 14.80 8.98 -9.03
CA GLN A 890 14.16 9.34 -7.76
C GLN A 890 14.76 8.56 -6.59
N TRP A 891 15.01 7.26 -6.76
CA TRP A 891 15.63 6.43 -5.72
C TRP A 891 17.03 6.94 -5.34
N VAL A 892 17.89 7.17 -6.33
CA VAL A 892 19.25 7.70 -6.11
C VAL A 892 19.20 9.05 -5.40
N ARG A 893 18.37 9.99 -5.87
CA ARG A 893 18.24 11.33 -5.27
C ARG A 893 17.75 11.29 -3.82
N VAL A 894 16.73 10.49 -3.53
CA VAL A 894 16.18 10.34 -2.18
C VAL A 894 17.24 9.79 -1.22
N LYS A 895 17.98 8.76 -1.64
CA LYS A 895 19.05 8.17 -0.83
C LYS A 895 20.12 9.19 -0.50
N THR A 896 20.59 9.94 -1.50
CA THR A 896 21.58 10.99 -1.28
C THR A 896 21.05 12.09 -0.34
N GLN A 897 19.80 12.53 -0.51
CA GLN A 897 19.19 13.55 0.35
C GLN A 897 19.10 13.10 1.82
N LEU A 898 18.68 11.86 2.07
CA LEU A 898 18.61 11.31 3.43
C LEU A 898 19.99 11.19 4.08
N SER A 899 21.00 10.80 3.31
CA SER A 899 22.39 10.76 3.80
C SER A 899 22.92 12.15 4.15
N VAL A 900 22.59 13.18 3.35
CA VAL A 900 22.92 14.58 3.67
C VAL A 900 22.23 15.01 4.97
N ILE A 901 20.94 14.70 5.14
CA ILE A 901 20.18 15.00 6.37
C ILE A 901 20.82 14.36 7.60
N ARG A 902 21.18 13.07 7.53
CA ARG A 902 21.85 12.37 8.62
C ARG A 902 23.21 12.99 8.95
N ALA A 903 23.97 13.40 7.93
CA ALA A 903 25.26 14.05 8.10
C ALA A 903 25.12 15.41 8.81
N ILE A 904 24.11 16.19 8.45
CA ILE A 904 23.85 17.49 9.08
C ILE A 904 23.41 17.33 10.52
N SER A 905 22.49 16.41 10.80
CA SER A 905 22.04 16.18 12.19
C SER A 905 23.21 15.70 13.07
N MET A 906 24.14 14.91 12.53
CA MET A 906 25.38 14.56 13.23
C MET A 906 26.26 15.77 13.53
N ARG A 907 26.38 16.74 12.61
CA ARG A 907 27.12 17.99 12.87
C ARG A 907 26.45 18.83 13.96
N ILE A 908 25.12 18.83 14.00
CA ILE A 908 24.35 19.60 14.99
C ILE A 908 24.47 18.97 16.38
N ARG A 909 24.15 17.68 16.50
CA ARG A 909 23.94 16.98 17.79
C ARG A 909 25.09 16.07 18.23
N GLY A 910 26.10 15.85 17.39
CA GLY A 910 27.26 15.04 17.73
C GLY A 910 28.11 15.67 18.83
N THR A 911 28.71 14.84 19.68
CA THR A 911 29.70 15.28 20.67
C THR A 911 30.97 15.74 19.96
N ARG A 912 31.48 16.92 20.34
CA ARG A 912 32.76 17.48 19.85
C ARG A 912 33.92 17.14 20.78
N ARG A 913 33.65 16.56 21.94
CA ARG A 913 34.67 16.03 22.85
C ARG A 913 35.12 14.64 22.42
N ARG A 914 36.43 14.37 22.52
CA ARG A 914 36.96 13.01 22.41
C ARG A 914 36.67 12.28 23.73
N ILE A 915 35.66 11.42 23.72
CA ILE A 915 35.43 10.49 24.83
C ILE A 915 36.51 9.42 24.72
N ARG A 916 37.44 9.39 25.70
CA ARG A 916 38.41 8.30 25.83
C ARG A 916 37.71 7.15 26.54
N SER A 917 37.75 5.95 25.98
CA SER A 917 37.48 4.75 26.77
C SER A 917 38.64 4.54 27.74
N LEU A 918 38.34 4.22 29.01
CA LEU A 918 39.32 3.58 29.88
C LEU A 918 39.61 2.22 29.25
N GLY A 919 40.61 2.17 28.37
CA GLY A 919 41.11 0.92 27.81
C GLY A 919 41.75 0.13 28.93
N LEU A 920 40.99 -0.79 29.53
CA LEU A 920 41.49 -1.78 30.46
C LEU A 920 41.26 -3.16 29.84
N GLU A 921 42.16 -3.55 28.93
CA GLU A 921 42.51 -4.96 28.78
C GLU A 921 43.56 -5.26 29.85
N GLY A 922 43.14 -5.90 30.95
CA GLY A 922 44.01 -6.28 32.08
C GLY A 922 43.74 -5.45 33.33
N GLY A 923 43.02 -6.03 34.29
CA GLY A 923 42.70 -5.40 35.56
C GLY A 923 43.92 -5.21 36.47
N ALA A 924 44.19 -3.95 36.83
CA ALA A 924 44.73 -3.53 38.13
C ALA A 924 44.35 -2.05 38.34
N PRO A 925 43.88 -1.64 39.53
CA PRO A 925 43.60 -0.23 39.82
C PRO A 925 44.91 0.49 40.15
N ILE A 926 45.14 1.66 39.57
CA ILE A 926 46.16 2.60 40.08
C ILE A 926 45.44 3.73 40.84
N PRO A 927 45.93 4.12 42.03
CA PRO A 927 45.24 5.04 42.92
C PRO A 927 45.21 6.44 42.33
N LEU A 928 44.11 7.16 42.57
CA LEU A 928 44.08 8.61 42.51
C LEU A 928 45.15 9.14 43.47
N LEU A 929 46.24 9.69 42.93
CA LEU A 929 47.13 10.56 43.68
C LEU A 929 46.62 11.99 43.50
N GLU A 930 46.34 12.60 44.65
CA GLU A 930 46.05 14.00 44.86
C GLU A 930 47.15 14.89 44.29
N THR A 931 46.77 15.98 43.63
CA THR A 931 47.25 17.35 43.87
C THR A 931 46.41 18.36 43.09
#